data_AF-A0A7R9M886-F1
#
_entry.id   AF-A0A7R9M886-F1
#
_cell.length_a   1.000
_cell.length_b   1.000
_cell.length_c   1.000
_cell.angle_alpha   90.00
_cell.angle_beta   90.00
_cell.angle_gamma   90.00
#
_symmetry.space_group_name_H-M   'P 1'
#
loop_
_entity.id
_entity.type
_entity.pdbx_description
1 polymer ?
#
loop_
_entity_poly.entity_id
_entity_poly.type
_entity_poly.pdbx_seq_one_letter_code
_entity_poly.pdbx_strand_id
1 'polypeptide(L)'
;MTSNGDNSVVVNTTSGRVRGQTIQVLDTSVDQFLNIPFAEPPVGALRFAKPVPIQKPFDGIMDGTKMGNACPQRASAYSQNTYVEDEDCLVLNIWTPNVGNNSSSKQSSLKPVMFWIYGGGLATGSISKFNGGPLATHDIVFVAANYRLGPLGFLYGDREDAPGNQGFYDQLLALKWVRDNIHAFGGDRDEITIFGGSAGSWSISAHILSPLSKGLFKRAIMQSGAHLYNKDRDVITKSEALAQAKGLAKQLKCSESEDWLEFLRKVDAKQLVKYANPTNFPLVGTEYLPLPTQQALRDKLYYSGIDLMAGCISNEGSVLSRGILPAKDDLTLDDFKTSVNIVNQIFKDIDVEKVVNYYVKNGDTSSSLALRRGFYDFFGDIIMKLPTFLFAKQFATNGRNSGKNVYFYELTFQSKSFAEMYKCNDEISGIGHGMEIPFVFGVPFIPGQQMPFTDTERQFSRDIMKMWTNFAKYGTPDPNWPQLLSDENVPKVKNLNPNPMGRLHAQSEVTYPGIGHFTTNDYKDPTLRPKVVLPQSPQQMNTRFLLYSRQNPSMAQVLTQGNSRSIGNSNFVSTRITKFIVHGFTDNQLFVKWMNQMKDQFLNAGDYNVFVVDWSGGNGWPYEQSTSGLDLNDVHIVGHSLGAHIGGYAGQTLNGQLGRITGLDPSGPDFDGLPSSAKLDPTDVKLLICKC
;
A
#
# COMPACT_ATOMS: atom_id res chain seq x y z
N MET A 1 16.85 -43.87 -3.31
CA MET A 1 15.42 -44.21 -3.42
C MET A 1 14.68 -43.40 -2.36
N THR A 2 14.04 -42.32 -2.75
CA THR A 2 13.09 -41.59 -1.90
C THR A 2 11.69 -42.09 -2.22
N SER A 3 10.90 -42.41 -1.21
CA SER A 3 9.54 -42.91 -1.39
C SER A 3 8.66 -41.86 -2.07
N ASN A 4 8.00 -42.24 -3.17
CA ASN A 4 6.84 -41.51 -3.69
C ASN A 4 5.68 -41.67 -2.69
N GLY A 5 5.69 -40.84 -1.64
CA GLY A 5 4.50 -40.58 -0.85
C GLY A 5 3.49 -39.85 -1.73
N ASP A 6 2.24 -40.33 -1.74
CA ASP A 6 1.18 -39.70 -2.52
C ASP A 6 0.82 -38.36 -1.85
N ASN A 7 1.26 -37.24 -2.44
CA ASN A 7 0.97 -35.88 -1.96
C ASN A 7 -0.50 -35.46 -2.19
N SER A 8 -1.41 -36.41 -2.35
CA SER A 8 -2.85 -36.24 -2.59
C SER A 8 -3.62 -36.24 -1.27
N VAL A 9 -4.40 -35.19 -1.02
CA VAL A 9 -5.31 -35.10 0.13
C VAL A 9 -6.75 -35.03 -0.38
N VAL A 10 -7.69 -35.76 0.24
CA VAL A 10 -9.11 -35.76 -0.18
C VAL A 10 -9.98 -35.22 0.95
N VAL A 11 -10.83 -34.24 0.64
CA VAL A 11 -11.77 -33.61 1.57
C VAL A 11 -13.21 -33.80 1.07
N ASN A 12 -14.12 -34.10 1.98
CA ASN A 12 -15.55 -34.20 1.71
C ASN A 12 -16.22 -32.85 1.94
N THR A 13 -17.00 -32.38 0.96
CA THR A 13 -17.78 -31.12 1.03
C THR A 13 -19.25 -31.40 0.66
N THR A 14 -20.14 -30.45 0.91
CA THR A 14 -21.53 -30.47 0.45
C THR A 14 -21.64 -30.47 -1.07
N SER A 15 -20.64 -29.94 -1.81
CA SER A 15 -20.57 -30.04 -3.27
C SER A 15 -20.06 -31.39 -3.77
N GLY A 16 -19.46 -32.24 -2.92
CA GLY A 16 -18.80 -33.48 -3.33
C GLY A 16 -17.39 -33.64 -2.76
N ARG A 17 -16.63 -34.63 -3.25
CA ARG A 17 -15.28 -34.97 -2.75
C ARG A 17 -14.18 -34.34 -3.58
N VAL A 18 -13.34 -33.49 -2.98
CA VAL A 18 -12.26 -32.77 -3.70
C VAL A 18 -10.91 -33.40 -3.37
N ARG A 19 -10.12 -33.74 -4.39
CA ARG A 19 -8.69 -34.05 -4.26
C ARG A 19 -7.86 -32.77 -4.40
N GLY A 20 -7.16 -32.39 -3.34
CA GLY A 20 -6.11 -31.37 -3.35
C GLY A 20 -4.71 -31.97 -3.39
N GLN A 21 -3.71 -31.11 -3.19
CA GLN A 21 -2.29 -31.48 -3.17
C GLN A 21 -1.56 -30.81 -2.00
N THR A 22 -0.71 -31.56 -1.30
CA THR A 22 0.28 -30.99 -0.38
C THR A 22 1.46 -30.41 -1.16
N ILE A 23 1.74 -29.13 -0.94
CA ILE A 23 2.87 -28.38 -1.52
C ILE A 23 3.80 -27.87 -0.41
N GLN A 24 5.08 -27.65 -0.74
CA GLN A 24 6.00 -26.94 0.15
C GLN A 24 5.95 -25.44 -0.16
N VAL A 25 5.74 -24.63 0.87
CA VAL A 25 5.75 -23.16 0.80
C VAL A 25 6.61 -22.63 1.94
N LEU A 26 7.71 -21.95 1.59
CA LEU A 26 8.79 -21.66 2.56
C LEU A 26 9.21 -22.97 3.26
N ASP A 27 9.32 -22.96 4.58
CA ASP A 27 9.70 -24.10 5.41
C ASP A 27 8.46 -24.86 5.95
N THR A 28 7.34 -24.86 5.21
CA THR A 28 6.05 -25.39 5.70
C THR A 28 5.24 -26.11 4.62
N SER A 29 4.71 -27.29 4.98
CA SER A 29 3.73 -28.03 4.17
C SER A 29 2.36 -27.36 4.21
N VAL A 30 1.83 -26.99 3.05
CA VAL A 30 0.48 -26.41 2.88
C VAL A 30 -0.34 -27.31 1.95
N ASP A 31 -1.57 -27.62 2.32
CA ASP A 31 -2.49 -28.33 1.42
C ASP A 31 -3.27 -27.29 0.61
N GLN A 32 -3.30 -27.47 -0.72
CA GLN A 32 -4.08 -26.64 -1.64
C GLN A 32 -5.19 -27.43 -2.33
N PHE A 33 -6.36 -26.80 -2.47
CA PHE A 33 -7.51 -27.31 -3.19
C PHE A 33 -8.03 -26.19 -4.09
N LEU A 34 -7.95 -26.40 -5.41
CA LEU A 34 -8.22 -25.40 -6.43
C LEU A 34 -9.50 -25.75 -7.21
N ASN A 35 -10.10 -24.76 -7.87
CA ASN A 35 -11.22 -24.94 -8.80
C ASN A 35 -12.48 -25.59 -8.19
N ILE A 36 -12.78 -25.40 -6.90
CA ILE A 36 -13.95 -26.02 -6.25
C ILE A 36 -15.23 -25.26 -6.65
N PRO A 37 -16.25 -25.89 -7.27
CA PRO A 37 -17.48 -25.22 -7.64
C PRO A 37 -18.38 -24.98 -6.42
N PHE A 38 -18.82 -23.73 -6.25
CA PHE A 38 -19.75 -23.32 -5.19
C PHE A 38 -21.16 -22.98 -5.71
N ALA A 39 -21.33 -22.88 -7.03
CA ALA A 39 -22.59 -22.61 -7.71
C ALA A 39 -22.72 -23.39 -9.01
N GLU A 40 -23.96 -23.60 -9.48
CA GLU A 40 -24.25 -24.10 -10.83
C GLU A 40 -23.71 -23.10 -11.88
N PRO A 41 -23.25 -23.56 -13.06
CA PRO A 41 -22.71 -22.69 -14.10
C PRO A 41 -23.73 -21.62 -14.56
N PRO A 42 -23.40 -20.31 -14.50
CA PRO A 42 -24.33 -19.22 -14.77
C PRO A 42 -24.59 -18.97 -16.27
N VAL A 43 -24.78 -20.04 -17.04
CA VAL A 43 -24.91 -20.05 -18.50
C VAL A 43 -26.37 -20.10 -18.97
N GLY A 44 -26.62 -19.68 -20.22
CA GLY A 44 -27.95 -19.76 -20.84
C GLY A 44 -29.01 -19.00 -20.03
N ALA A 45 -30.04 -19.71 -19.54
CA ALA A 45 -31.10 -19.12 -18.72
C ALA A 45 -30.61 -18.59 -17.35
N LEU A 46 -29.50 -19.12 -16.82
CA LEU A 46 -28.89 -18.63 -15.58
C LEU A 46 -28.02 -17.38 -15.79
N ARG A 47 -27.77 -16.97 -17.05
CA ARG A 47 -27.08 -15.72 -17.33
C ARG A 47 -27.95 -14.54 -16.87
N PHE A 48 -27.32 -13.64 -16.12
CA PHE A 48 -27.92 -12.51 -15.39
C PHE A 48 -28.82 -12.89 -14.19
N ALA A 49 -29.08 -14.18 -13.93
CA ALA A 49 -29.80 -14.60 -12.73
C ALA A 49 -28.89 -14.54 -11.47
N LYS A 50 -29.50 -14.57 -10.28
CA LYS A 50 -28.78 -14.88 -9.03
C LYS A 50 -28.11 -16.27 -9.18
N PRO A 51 -26.92 -16.49 -8.59
CA PRO A 51 -26.28 -17.79 -8.67
C PRO A 51 -27.10 -18.84 -7.92
N VAL A 52 -27.15 -20.05 -8.47
CA VAL A 52 -27.84 -21.19 -7.88
C VAL A 52 -26.80 -22.03 -7.11
N PRO A 53 -27.01 -22.36 -5.82
CA PRO A 53 -26.12 -23.28 -5.11
C PRO A 53 -26.05 -24.63 -5.80
N ILE A 54 -24.91 -25.32 -5.75
CA ILE A 54 -24.80 -26.72 -6.22
C ILE A 54 -25.92 -27.57 -5.60
N GLN A 55 -26.85 -28.05 -6.43
CA GLN A 55 -28.05 -28.74 -5.97
C GLN A 55 -27.81 -30.21 -5.64
N LYS A 56 -26.80 -30.81 -6.27
CA LYS A 56 -26.41 -32.21 -6.08
C LYS A 56 -24.89 -32.30 -5.97
N PRO A 57 -24.35 -33.06 -5.01
CA PRO A 57 -22.92 -33.33 -4.98
C PRO A 57 -22.47 -33.96 -6.30
N PHE A 58 -21.32 -33.54 -6.83
CA PHE A 58 -20.77 -34.15 -8.05
C PHE A 58 -20.30 -35.60 -7.77
N ASP A 59 -20.44 -36.46 -8.78
CA ASP A 59 -20.04 -37.86 -8.69
C ASP A 59 -18.52 -38.04 -8.64
N GLY A 60 -18.07 -39.11 -7.97
CA GLY A 60 -16.64 -39.48 -7.95
C GLY A 60 -15.79 -38.66 -6.98
N ILE A 61 -14.63 -38.19 -7.45
CA ILE A 61 -13.68 -37.31 -6.75
C ILE A 61 -13.19 -36.29 -7.77
N MET A 62 -13.41 -34.99 -7.50
CA MET A 62 -12.94 -33.90 -8.35
C MET A 62 -11.43 -33.71 -8.23
N ASP A 63 -10.76 -33.47 -9.36
CA ASP A 63 -9.36 -33.02 -9.40
C ASP A 63 -9.28 -31.51 -9.10
N GLY A 64 -8.95 -31.18 -7.86
CA GLY A 64 -8.69 -29.81 -7.39
C GLY A 64 -7.21 -29.45 -7.36
N THR A 65 -6.38 -30.01 -8.24
CA THR A 65 -4.94 -29.69 -8.30
C THR A 65 -4.59 -28.58 -9.30
N LYS A 66 -5.58 -28.07 -10.06
CA LYS A 66 -5.39 -27.09 -11.15
C LYS A 66 -6.29 -25.88 -10.97
N MET A 67 -5.82 -24.72 -11.43
CA MET A 67 -6.61 -23.48 -11.44
C MET A 67 -7.82 -23.60 -12.37
N GLY A 68 -8.95 -23.02 -11.94
CA GLY A 68 -10.16 -22.90 -12.74
C GLY A 68 -10.13 -21.76 -13.76
N ASN A 69 -11.20 -21.66 -14.53
CA ASN A 69 -11.43 -20.56 -15.47
C ASN A 69 -11.60 -19.24 -14.71
N ALA A 70 -11.17 -18.14 -15.33
CA ALA A 70 -11.61 -16.80 -14.93
C ALA A 70 -12.99 -16.50 -15.54
N CYS A 71 -13.77 -15.64 -14.89
CA CYS A 71 -15.00 -15.14 -15.50
C CYS A 71 -14.69 -14.24 -16.71
N PRO A 72 -15.57 -14.18 -17.74
CA PRO A 72 -15.30 -13.44 -18.96
C PRO A 72 -15.20 -11.95 -18.64
N GLN A 73 -14.20 -11.29 -19.18
CA GLN A 73 -13.87 -9.91 -18.80
C GLN A 73 -13.29 -9.11 -19.96
N ARG A 74 -13.34 -7.78 -19.82
CA ARG A 74 -12.72 -6.91 -20.82
C ARG A 74 -11.20 -7.04 -20.71
N ALA A 75 -10.52 -7.26 -21.83
CA ALA A 75 -9.06 -7.22 -21.88
C ALA A 75 -8.56 -5.86 -21.33
N SER A 76 -7.66 -5.92 -20.35
CA SER A 76 -7.14 -4.74 -19.64
C SER A 76 -5.66 -4.55 -19.94
N ALA A 77 -5.21 -3.30 -20.08
CA ALA A 77 -3.80 -2.98 -20.23
C ALA A 77 -2.94 -3.45 -19.04
N TYR A 78 -3.57 -3.72 -17.89
CA TYR A 78 -2.94 -4.23 -16.66
C TYR A 78 -3.00 -5.76 -16.53
N SER A 79 -3.64 -6.46 -17.47
CA SER A 79 -3.65 -7.92 -17.52
C SER A 79 -3.24 -8.41 -18.90
N GLN A 80 -2.02 -8.92 -18.97
CA GLN A 80 -1.72 -9.97 -19.95
C GLN A 80 -2.62 -11.15 -19.57
N ASN A 81 -3.73 -11.35 -20.28
CA ASN A 81 -4.69 -12.41 -19.99
C ASN A 81 -4.06 -13.77 -20.34
N THR A 82 -3.33 -14.34 -19.38
CA THR A 82 -2.67 -15.65 -19.46
C THR A 82 -3.57 -16.81 -19.01
N TYR A 83 -4.79 -16.50 -18.56
CA TYR A 83 -5.78 -17.45 -18.06
C TYR A 83 -6.94 -17.63 -19.04
N VAL A 84 -7.52 -18.83 -19.04
CA VAL A 84 -8.72 -19.16 -19.81
C VAL A 84 -9.93 -18.44 -19.20
N GLU A 85 -10.78 -17.88 -20.06
CA GLU A 85 -12.03 -17.21 -19.68
C GLU A 85 -13.24 -18.04 -20.16
N ASP A 86 -14.14 -18.36 -19.23
CA ASP A 86 -15.40 -19.07 -19.48
C ASP A 86 -16.51 -18.51 -18.57
N GLU A 87 -17.78 -18.67 -18.93
CA GLU A 87 -18.90 -18.34 -18.04
C GLU A 87 -19.06 -19.35 -16.89
N ASP A 88 -18.63 -20.60 -17.10
CA ASP A 88 -18.43 -21.56 -16.01
C ASP A 88 -17.16 -21.20 -15.21
N CYS A 89 -17.32 -20.23 -14.31
CA CYS A 89 -16.25 -19.62 -13.55
C CYS A 89 -16.52 -19.50 -12.04
N LEU A 90 -17.68 -19.94 -11.54
CA LEU A 90 -18.10 -19.77 -10.13
C LEU A 90 -17.46 -20.82 -9.21
N VAL A 91 -16.14 -20.69 -9.10
CA VAL A 91 -15.25 -21.59 -8.37
C VAL A 91 -14.42 -20.84 -7.32
N LEU A 92 -13.91 -21.59 -6.34
CA LEU A 92 -13.03 -21.09 -5.29
C LEU A 92 -11.80 -21.96 -5.09
N ASN A 93 -10.76 -21.36 -4.52
CA ASN A 93 -9.50 -21.98 -4.17
C ASN A 93 -9.26 -21.86 -2.66
N ILE A 94 -8.70 -22.90 -2.03
CA ILE A 94 -8.41 -22.99 -0.59
C ILE A 94 -6.95 -23.40 -0.39
N TRP A 95 -6.27 -22.74 0.55
CA TRP A 95 -4.96 -23.14 1.07
C TRP A 95 -5.04 -23.23 2.59
N THR A 96 -4.55 -24.34 3.16
CA THR A 96 -4.67 -24.62 4.60
C THR A 96 -3.41 -25.29 5.15
N PRO A 97 -2.97 -24.95 6.38
CA PRO A 97 -1.87 -25.64 7.05
C PRO A 97 -2.27 -27.07 7.46
N ASN A 98 -1.93 -28.03 6.59
CA ASN A 98 -2.00 -29.49 6.75
C ASN A 98 -3.29 -30.06 7.39
N VAL A 99 -4.18 -30.59 6.55
CA VAL A 99 -5.41 -31.30 6.96
C VAL A 99 -5.09 -32.62 7.68
N GLY A 100 -3.93 -33.21 7.42
CA GLY A 100 -3.59 -34.62 7.64
C GLY A 100 -3.15 -35.06 9.04
N ASN A 101 -3.10 -34.19 10.07
CA ASN A 101 -2.75 -34.59 11.45
C ASN A 101 -3.85 -34.32 12.50
N ASN A 102 -4.94 -33.64 12.12
CA ASN A 102 -6.00 -33.23 13.05
C ASN A 102 -7.40 -33.74 12.67
N SER A 103 -7.51 -35.00 12.25
CA SER A 103 -8.79 -35.72 12.12
C SER A 103 -9.55 -35.90 13.45
N SER A 104 -9.03 -35.35 14.55
CA SER A 104 -9.74 -35.22 15.82
C SER A 104 -10.49 -33.88 15.88
N SER A 105 -11.81 -34.02 15.83
CA SER A 105 -12.92 -33.06 15.89
C SER A 105 -12.98 -32.12 17.10
N LYS A 106 -11.85 -31.68 17.65
CA LYS A 106 -11.81 -30.68 18.72
C LYS A 106 -11.88 -29.28 18.11
N GLN A 107 -12.95 -28.53 18.40
CA GLN A 107 -13.11 -27.12 18.00
C GLN A 107 -11.84 -26.28 18.31
N SER A 108 -11.10 -26.62 19.36
CA SER A 108 -9.85 -25.97 19.77
C SER A 108 -8.67 -26.10 18.80
N SER A 109 -8.79 -26.84 17.68
CA SER A 109 -7.74 -26.95 16.65
C SER A 109 -8.06 -26.20 15.35
N LEU A 110 -9.29 -25.71 15.18
CA LEU A 110 -9.71 -24.99 13.97
C LEU A 110 -8.99 -23.64 13.84
N LYS A 111 -8.72 -23.24 12.60
CA LYS A 111 -7.93 -22.04 12.26
C LYS A 111 -8.82 -20.91 11.75
N PRO A 112 -8.55 -19.64 12.08
CA PRO A 112 -9.26 -18.50 11.49
C PRO A 112 -9.18 -18.49 9.95
N VAL A 113 -10.23 -18.00 9.31
CA VAL A 113 -10.39 -18.08 7.86
C VAL A 113 -10.26 -16.68 7.25
N MET A 114 -9.41 -16.53 6.23
CA MET A 114 -9.28 -15.29 5.47
C MET A 114 -9.85 -15.48 4.07
N PHE A 115 -10.97 -14.81 3.78
CA PHE A 115 -11.71 -14.90 2.53
C PHE A 115 -11.44 -13.69 1.63
N TRP A 116 -10.73 -13.90 0.52
CA TRP A 116 -10.30 -12.87 -0.42
C TRP A 116 -11.35 -12.59 -1.50
N ILE A 117 -11.67 -11.30 -1.64
CA ILE A 117 -12.45 -10.76 -2.76
C ILE A 117 -11.51 -9.87 -3.58
N TYR A 118 -11.24 -10.23 -4.83
CA TYR A 118 -10.33 -9.47 -5.68
C TYR A 118 -10.93 -8.16 -6.21
N GLY A 119 -10.05 -7.19 -6.48
CA GLY A 119 -10.38 -5.94 -7.14
C GLY A 119 -10.32 -6.00 -8.67
N GLY A 120 -10.45 -4.82 -9.31
CA GLY A 120 -10.46 -4.67 -10.77
C GLY A 120 -11.72 -3.98 -11.32
N GLY A 121 -12.26 -2.98 -10.60
CA GLY A 121 -13.38 -2.15 -11.03
C GLY A 121 -14.72 -2.88 -11.24
N LEU A 122 -14.90 -4.05 -10.60
CA LEU A 122 -16.00 -5.00 -10.83
C LEU A 122 -16.10 -5.47 -12.30
N ALA A 123 -15.08 -5.21 -13.13
CA ALA A 123 -15.05 -5.43 -14.58
C ALA A 123 -13.99 -6.46 -15.02
N THR A 124 -12.96 -6.66 -14.19
CA THR A 124 -11.79 -7.51 -14.45
C THR A 124 -11.31 -8.11 -13.13
N GLY A 125 -10.56 -9.21 -13.18
CA GLY A 125 -10.06 -9.92 -12.01
C GLY A 125 -10.18 -11.43 -12.13
N SER A 126 -9.44 -12.17 -11.29
CA SER A 126 -9.48 -13.63 -11.23
C SER A 126 -8.75 -14.12 -9.98
N ILE A 127 -9.25 -15.19 -9.34
CA ILE A 127 -8.52 -15.86 -8.26
C ILE A 127 -7.19 -16.50 -8.71
N SER A 128 -7.02 -16.78 -10.00
CA SER A 128 -5.78 -17.39 -10.54
C SER A 128 -4.53 -16.50 -10.40
N LYS A 129 -4.69 -15.22 -10.06
CA LYS A 129 -3.58 -14.28 -9.77
C LYS A 129 -3.06 -14.36 -8.33
N PHE A 130 -3.75 -15.07 -7.43
CA PHE A 130 -3.51 -15.02 -5.99
C PHE A 130 -3.13 -16.40 -5.45
N ASN A 131 -1.89 -16.55 -5.00
CA ASN A 131 -1.43 -17.77 -4.34
C ASN A 131 -1.57 -17.61 -2.81
N GLY A 132 -2.49 -18.36 -2.20
CA GLY A 132 -2.74 -18.34 -0.76
C GLY A 132 -1.66 -18.98 0.12
N GLY A 133 -0.71 -19.73 -0.48
CA GLY A 133 0.29 -20.51 0.23
C GLY A 133 1.06 -19.74 1.31
N PRO A 134 1.68 -18.57 1.01
CA PRO A 134 2.45 -17.81 1.99
C PRO A 134 1.61 -17.25 3.16
N LEU A 135 0.32 -17.04 2.96
CA LEU A 135 -0.61 -16.68 4.05
C LEU A 135 -0.96 -17.91 4.90
N ALA A 136 -1.17 -19.08 4.28
CA ALA A 136 -1.51 -20.32 4.99
C ALA A 136 -0.39 -20.81 5.94
N THR A 137 0.88 -20.46 5.70
CA THR A 137 1.98 -20.75 6.65
C THR A 137 1.83 -20.02 7.99
N HIS A 138 0.98 -18.99 8.06
CA HIS A 138 0.70 -18.22 9.27
C HIS A 138 -0.51 -18.78 10.06
N ASP A 139 -0.74 -20.10 10.09
CA ASP A 139 -1.80 -20.73 10.91
C ASP A 139 -3.23 -20.20 10.63
N ILE A 140 -3.56 -19.97 9.36
CA ILE A 140 -4.90 -19.57 8.90
C ILE A 140 -5.32 -20.39 7.68
N VAL A 141 -6.63 -20.53 7.44
CA VAL A 141 -7.14 -21.05 6.16
C VAL A 141 -7.41 -19.86 5.24
N PHE A 142 -6.74 -19.84 4.08
CA PHE A 142 -6.99 -18.82 3.07
C PHE A 142 -7.95 -19.36 2.01
N VAL A 143 -8.94 -18.56 1.63
CA VAL A 143 -9.91 -18.86 0.56
C VAL A 143 -9.98 -17.68 -0.41
N ALA A 144 -10.07 -17.95 -1.71
CA ALA A 144 -10.40 -16.95 -2.72
C ALA A 144 -11.50 -17.48 -3.65
N ALA A 145 -12.52 -16.66 -3.94
CA ALA A 145 -13.63 -17.04 -4.81
C ALA A 145 -13.75 -16.11 -6.04
N ASN A 146 -14.08 -16.69 -7.19
CA ASN A 146 -14.50 -15.94 -8.38
C ASN A 146 -15.92 -15.39 -8.21
N TYR A 147 -16.18 -14.28 -8.90
CA TYR A 147 -17.50 -13.68 -9.04
C TYR A 147 -17.65 -13.07 -10.44
N ARG A 148 -18.87 -13.04 -10.98
CA ARG A 148 -19.14 -12.50 -12.32
C ARG A 148 -18.85 -11.00 -12.39
N LEU A 149 -18.39 -10.56 -13.56
CA LEU A 149 -17.85 -9.22 -13.80
C LEU A 149 -18.63 -8.48 -14.89
N GLY A 150 -18.57 -7.14 -14.84
CA GLY A 150 -19.19 -6.24 -15.81
C GLY A 150 -20.69 -6.56 -16.04
N PRO A 151 -21.19 -6.60 -17.28
CA PRO A 151 -22.60 -6.86 -17.55
C PRO A 151 -23.05 -8.26 -17.08
N LEU A 152 -22.16 -9.26 -17.04
CA LEU A 152 -22.52 -10.61 -16.58
C LEU A 152 -22.77 -10.64 -15.06
N GLY A 153 -22.11 -9.75 -14.32
CA GLY A 153 -22.21 -9.63 -12.85
C GLY A 153 -23.09 -8.49 -12.33
N PHE A 154 -23.44 -7.50 -13.14
CA PHE A 154 -24.07 -6.27 -12.62
C PHE A 154 -25.21 -5.71 -13.48
N LEU A 155 -25.65 -6.39 -14.55
CA LEU A 155 -26.76 -5.93 -15.39
C LEU A 155 -28.10 -5.97 -14.64
N TYR A 156 -28.83 -4.86 -14.66
CA TYR A 156 -30.21 -4.76 -14.18
C TYR A 156 -31.20 -4.83 -15.34
N GLY A 157 -32.16 -5.74 -15.28
CA GLY A 157 -33.19 -5.93 -16.30
C GLY A 157 -34.63 -5.70 -15.84
N ASP A 158 -34.82 -5.20 -14.61
CA ASP A 158 -36.16 -4.97 -14.02
C ASP A 158 -37.05 -6.23 -13.99
N ARG A 159 -36.39 -7.40 -13.88
CA ARG A 159 -36.98 -8.74 -13.80
C ARG A 159 -36.28 -9.54 -12.71
N GLU A 160 -36.96 -10.54 -12.15
CA GLU A 160 -36.40 -11.43 -11.11
C GLU A 160 -35.18 -12.22 -11.60
N ASP A 161 -35.16 -12.56 -12.88
CA ASP A 161 -34.08 -13.26 -13.59
C ASP A 161 -32.96 -12.32 -14.13
N ALA A 162 -33.02 -11.02 -13.79
CA ALA A 162 -31.96 -10.04 -14.00
C ALA A 162 -32.00 -8.91 -12.92
N PRO A 163 -31.78 -9.22 -11.63
CA PRO A 163 -32.06 -8.30 -10.53
C PRO A 163 -30.95 -7.27 -10.25
N GLY A 164 -29.86 -7.28 -11.04
CA GLY A 164 -28.62 -6.54 -10.76
C GLY A 164 -27.83 -7.16 -9.60
N ASN A 165 -26.61 -6.66 -9.35
CA ASN A 165 -25.72 -7.11 -8.26
C ASN A 165 -25.39 -8.62 -8.25
N GLN A 166 -25.52 -9.32 -9.39
CA GLN A 166 -25.25 -10.76 -9.53
C GLN A 166 -23.89 -11.18 -8.96
N GLY A 167 -22.82 -10.43 -9.25
CA GLY A 167 -21.48 -10.66 -8.72
C GLY A 167 -21.37 -10.54 -7.19
N PHE A 168 -22.20 -9.70 -6.56
CA PHE A 168 -22.28 -9.66 -5.10
C PHE A 168 -23.08 -10.85 -4.53
N TYR A 169 -24.09 -11.35 -5.24
CA TYR A 169 -24.74 -12.61 -4.86
C TYR A 169 -23.79 -13.81 -5.05
N ASP A 170 -22.88 -13.78 -6.03
CA ASP A 170 -21.84 -14.81 -6.23
C ASP A 170 -20.89 -14.86 -5.01
N GLN A 171 -20.37 -13.69 -4.59
CA GLN A 171 -19.55 -13.56 -3.38
C GLN A 171 -20.31 -14.00 -2.12
N LEU A 172 -21.58 -13.63 -1.99
CA LEU A 172 -22.45 -14.04 -0.89
C LEU A 172 -22.66 -15.57 -0.85
N LEU A 173 -22.84 -16.21 -2.00
CA LEU A 173 -23.02 -17.65 -2.09
C LEU A 173 -21.71 -18.39 -1.78
N ALA A 174 -20.58 -17.91 -2.31
CA ALA A 174 -19.26 -18.44 -1.97
C ALA A 174 -18.97 -18.33 -0.46
N LEU A 175 -19.32 -17.20 0.17
CA LEU A 175 -19.16 -17.01 1.61
C LEU A 175 -20.05 -17.96 2.43
N LYS A 176 -21.29 -18.21 2.00
CA LYS A 176 -22.17 -19.24 2.61
C LYS A 176 -21.58 -20.63 2.46
N TRP A 177 -21.13 -21.00 1.25
CA TRP A 177 -20.48 -22.28 0.98
C TRP A 177 -19.26 -22.48 1.89
N VAL A 178 -18.42 -21.47 2.06
CA VAL A 178 -17.27 -21.51 2.98
C VAL A 178 -17.74 -21.75 4.40
N ARG A 179 -18.74 -21.03 4.88
CA ARG A 179 -19.27 -21.20 6.24
C ARG A 179 -19.81 -22.61 6.52
N ASP A 180 -20.36 -23.26 5.50
CA ASP A 180 -20.91 -24.61 5.58
C ASP A 180 -19.82 -25.71 5.43
N ASN A 181 -18.72 -25.44 4.74
CA ASN A 181 -17.71 -26.45 4.35
C ASN A 181 -16.31 -26.30 4.97
N ILE A 182 -15.92 -25.11 5.43
CA ILE A 182 -14.50 -24.81 5.74
C ILE A 182 -13.93 -25.63 6.92
N HIS A 183 -14.80 -26.14 7.79
CA HIS A 183 -14.45 -27.06 8.86
C HIS A 183 -13.76 -28.34 8.33
N ALA A 184 -14.14 -28.82 7.15
CA ALA A 184 -13.55 -29.99 6.51
C ALA A 184 -12.11 -29.73 5.99
N PHE A 185 -11.72 -28.45 5.90
CA PHE A 185 -10.37 -27.97 5.55
C PHE A 185 -9.60 -27.45 6.78
N GLY A 186 -10.12 -27.67 8.00
CA GLY A 186 -9.52 -27.22 9.26
C GLY A 186 -9.82 -25.76 9.66
N GLY A 187 -10.70 -25.06 8.95
CA GLY A 187 -11.06 -23.68 9.25
C GLY A 187 -12.24 -23.53 10.21
N ASP A 188 -12.23 -22.48 11.04
CA ASP A 188 -13.35 -22.11 11.89
C ASP A 188 -14.32 -21.20 11.13
N ARG A 189 -15.56 -21.69 10.94
CA ARG A 189 -16.63 -20.97 10.24
C ARG A 189 -17.09 -19.69 10.97
N ASP A 190 -16.80 -19.58 12.27
CA ASP A 190 -17.24 -18.48 13.12
C ASP A 190 -16.10 -17.43 13.32
N GLU A 191 -14.87 -17.70 12.83
CA GLU A 191 -13.72 -16.78 12.76
C GLU A 191 -13.38 -16.35 11.31
N ILE A 192 -14.39 -16.13 10.46
CA ILE A 192 -14.18 -15.66 9.08
C ILE A 192 -13.87 -14.15 9.05
N THR A 193 -12.79 -13.80 8.34
CA THR A 193 -12.37 -12.43 8.01
C THR A 193 -12.44 -12.23 6.49
N ILE A 194 -13.31 -11.34 6.02
CA ILE A 194 -13.34 -10.97 4.58
C ILE A 194 -12.30 -9.88 4.31
N PHE A 195 -11.51 -10.02 3.24
CA PHE A 195 -10.51 -9.02 2.85
C PHE A 195 -10.38 -8.85 1.34
N GLY A 196 -10.01 -7.65 0.89
CA GLY A 196 -10.09 -7.30 -0.51
C GLY A 196 -9.45 -5.95 -0.81
N GLY A 197 -8.86 -5.83 -2.00
CA GLY A 197 -8.29 -4.59 -2.53
C GLY A 197 -9.18 -3.93 -3.57
N SER A 198 -9.22 -2.60 -3.63
CA SER A 198 -9.92 -1.87 -4.71
C SER A 198 -11.41 -2.23 -4.76
N ALA A 199 -11.92 -2.68 -5.92
CA ALA A 199 -13.27 -3.22 -6.08
C ALA A 199 -13.61 -4.43 -5.16
N GLY A 200 -12.61 -5.09 -4.57
CA GLY A 200 -12.81 -6.06 -3.49
C GLY A 200 -13.12 -5.40 -2.15
N SER A 201 -12.46 -4.28 -1.83
CA SER A 201 -12.74 -3.47 -0.63
C SER A 201 -14.11 -2.77 -0.72
N TRP A 202 -14.46 -2.32 -1.92
CA TRP A 202 -15.82 -1.92 -2.32
C TRP A 202 -16.85 -3.03 -2.02
N SER A 203 -16.61 -4.25 -2.53
CA SER A 203 -17.46 -5.42 -2.27
C SER A 203 -17.61 -5.72 -0.77
N ILE A 204 -16.55 -5.55 0.02
CA ILE A 204 -16.58 -5.68 1.49
C ILE A 204 -17.46 -4.59 2.12
N SER A 205 -17.33 -3.33 1.69
CA SER A 205 -18.25 -2.28 2.17
C SER A 205 -19.70 -2.64 1.85
N ALA A 206 -19.99 -3.23 0.69
CA ALA A 206 -21.33 -3.72 0.36
C ALA A 206 -21.78 -4.89 1.27
N HIS A 207 -20.91 -5.87 1.56
CA HIS A 207 -21.21 -6.96 2.50
C HIS A 207 -21.46 -6.48 3.94
N ILE A 208 -20.78 -5.43 4.41
CA ILE A 208 -21.01 -4.86 5.76
C ILE A 208 -22.43 -4.24 5.86
N LEU A 209 -22.88 -3.59 4.79
CA LEU A 209 -24.16 -2.92 4.69
C LEU A 209 -25.32 -3.88 4.36
N SER A 210 -25.01 -5.00 3.70
CA SER A 210 -26.02 -5.94 3.20
C SER A 210 -26.69 -6.73 4.35
N PRO A 211 -28.03 -6.70 4.48
CA PRO A 211 -28.72 -7.50 5.48
C PRO A 211 -28.56 -9.01 5.23
N LEU A 212 -28.34 -9.42 3.97
CA LEU A 212 -28.15 -10.82 3.57
C LEU A 212 -26.80 -11.41 4.00
N SER A 213 -25.83 -10.55 4.33
CA SER A 213 -24.48 -10.95 4.74
C SER A 213 -24.28 -10.94 6.26
N LYS A 214 -25.31 -10.53 7.02
CA LYS A 214 -25.27 -10.39 8.48
C LYS A 214 -24.91 -11.72 9.16
N GLY A 215 -23.84 -11.71 9.95
CA GLY A 215 -23.39 -12.89 10.71
C GLY A 215 -22.66 -13.97 9.89
N LEU A 216 -22.33 -13.70 8.62
CA LEU A 216 -21.51 -14.62 7.81
C LEU A 216 -19.99 -14.42 7.99
N PHE A 217 -19.57 -13.32 8.63
CA PHE A 217 -18.18 -13.01 8.91
C PHE A 217 -18.06 -12.21 10.21
N LYS A 218 -16.89 -12.31 10.86
CA LYS A 218 -16.58 -11.70 12.16
C LYS A 218 -15.74 -10.43 12.01
N ARG A 219 -14.92 -10.32 10.96
CA ARG A 219 -13.99 -9.21 10.73
C ARG A 219 -13.90 -8.84 9.25
N ALA A 220 -13.48 -7.60 8.97
CA ALA A 220 -13.29 -7.10 7.61
C ALA A 220 -11.95 -6.36 7.47
N ILE A 221 -11.27 -6.52 6.33
CA ILE A 221 -10.10 -5.72 5.94
C ILE A 221 -10.37 -5.03 4.60
N MET A 222 -10.46 -3.71 4.63
CA MET A 222 -10.76 -2.85 3.49
C MET A 222 -9.50 -2.17 2.96
N GLN A 223 -8.92 -2.72 1.90
CA GLN A 223 -7.70 -2.18 1.30
C GLN A 223 -8.06 -1.28 0.11
N SER A 224 -7.82 0.03 0.26
CA SER A 224 -7.79 0.98 -0.85
C SER A 224 -9.14 1.06 -1.60
N GLY A 225 -10.25 1.31 -0.88
CA GLY A 225 -11.57 1.61 -1.45
C GLY A 225 -12.77 1.44 -0.50
N ALA A 226 -13.82 2.25 -0.67
CA ALA A 226 -15.17 2.00 -0.13
C ALA A 226 -16.23 2.59 -1.09
N HIS A 227 -17.46 2.06 -1.09
CA HIS A 227 -18.57 2.64 -1.84
C HIS A 227 -19.16 3.87 -1.14
N LEU A 228 -18.40 4.95 -1.01
CA LEU A 228 -18.84 6.18 -0.32
C LEU A 228 -18.34 7.43 -1.06
N TYR A 229 -19.02 7.77 -2.15
CA TYR A 229 -18.77 8.96 -2.96
C TYR A 229 -19.71 10.11 -2.56
N ASN A 230 -19.58 11.27 -3.23
CA ASN A 230 -20.41 12.44 -2.94
C ASN A 230 -21.92 12.12 -3.10
N LYS A 231 -22.73 12.91 -2.38
CA LYS A 231 -24.17 12.84 -2.24
C LYS A 231 -24.84 12.44 -3.56
N ASP A 232 -25.58 11.32 -3.53
CA ASP A 232 -26.41 10.78 -4.61
C ASP A 232 -25.66 10.18 -5.83
N ARG A 233 -24.33 9.98 -5.76
CA ARG A 233 -23.50 9.38 -6.85
C ARG A 233 -22.61 8.23 -6.40
N ASP A 234 -22.82 7.68 -5.20
CA ASP A 234 -22.07 6.52 -4.67
C ASP A 234 -22.53 5.16 -5.21
N VAL A 235 -23.67 5.17 -5.90
CA VAL A 235 -24.46 4.02 -6.34
C VAL A 235 -25.15 4.34 -7.67
N ILE A 236 -25.61 3.31 -8.38
CA ILE A 236 -26.47 3.48 -9.57
C ILE A 236 -27.94 3.28 -9.19
N THR A 237 -28.83 4.10 -9.75
CA THR A 237 -30.29 3.91 -9.59
C THR A 237 -30.81 2.83 -10.54
N LYS A 238 -31.96 2.20 -10.20
CA LYS A 238 -32.64 1.23 -11.09
C LYS A 238 -32.95 1.79 -12.49
N SER A 239 -33.30 3.07 -12.60
CA SER A 239 -33.58 3.72 -13.87
C SER A 239 -32.32 3.90 -14.73
N GLU A 240 -31.22 4.36 -14.13
CA GLU A 240 -29.92 4.46 -14.82
C GLU A 240 -29.40 3.08 -15.24
N ALA A 241 -29.47 2.07 -14.37
CA ALA A 241 -29.01 0.72 -14.65
C ALA A 241 -29.82 0.05 -15.79
N LEU A 242 -31.14 0.19 -15.78
CA LEU A 242 -32.01 -0.30 -16.87
C LEU A 242 -31.73 0.41 -18.19
N ALA A 243 -31.47 1.73 -18.15
CA ALA A 243 -31.12 2.51 -19.33
C ALA A 243 -29.77 2.07 -19.92
N GLN A 244 -28.77 1.77 -19.08
CA GLN A 244 -27.49 1.19 -19.52
C GLN A 244 -27.67 -0.19 -20.16
N ALA A 245 -28.46 -1.07 -19.54
CA ALA A 245 -28.72 -2.43 -20.05
C ALA A 245 -29.41 -2.41 -21.44
N LYS A 246 -30.46 -1.59 -21.60
CA LYS A 246 -31.12 -1.37 -22.89
C LYS A 246 -30.21 -0.68 -23.91
N GLY A 247 -29.36 0.25 -23.46
CA GLY A 247 -28.34 0.90 -24.28
C GLY A 247 -27.35 -0.10 -24.88
N LEU A 248 -26.88 -1.07 -24.09
CA LEU A 248 -26.02 -2.16 -24.55
C LEU A 248 -26.71 -3.04 -25.59
N ALA A 249 -27.97 -3.43 -25.37
CA ALA A 249 -28.75 -4.18 -26.36
C ALA A 249 -28.89 -3.43 -27.69
N LYS A 250 -29.20 -2.13 -27.65
CA LYS A 250 -29.27 -1.27 -28.83
C LYS A 250 -27.92 -1.14 -29.56
N GLN A 251 -26.83 -0.97 -28.81
CA GLN A 251 -25.47 -0.91 -29.36
C GLN A 251 -25.06 -2.21 -30.05
N LEU A 252 -25.52 -3.35 -29.54
CA LEU A 252 -25.35 -4.68 -30.12
C LEU A 252 -26.37 -5.01 -31.23
N LYS A 253 -27.18 -4.03 -31.65
CA LYS A 253 -28.18 -4.11 -32.75
C LYS A 253 -29.35 -5.06 -32.47
N CYS A 254 -29.78 -5.17 -31.21
CA CYS A 254 -31.08 -5.76 -30.88
C CYS A 254 -32.21 -5.00 -31.60
N SER A 255 -33.20 -5.72 -32.14
CA SER A 255 -34.40 -5.13 -32.75
C SER A 255 -35.31 -4.52 -31.69
N GLU A 256 -36.03 -3.44 -32.02
CA GLU A 256 -37.10 -2.90 -31.16
C GLU A 256 -38.28 -3.90 -30.98
N SER A 257 -38.37 -4.89 -31.86
CA SER A 257 -39.37 -5.97 -31.82
C SER A 257 -38.94 -7.22 -31.04
N GLU A 258 -37.72 -7.27 -30.50
CA GLU A 258 -37.17 -8.42 -29.78
C GLU A 258 -37.15 -8.16 -28.26
N ASP A 259 -37.29 -9.20 -27.43
CA ASP A 259 -36.97 -9.07 -26.01
C ASP A 259 -35.46 -8.87 -25.86
N TRP A 260 -35.11 -7.62 -25.56
CA TRP A 260 -33.73 -7.15 -25.42
C TRP A 260 -32.91 -7.94 -24.38
N LEU A 261 -33.53 -8.52 -23.35
CA LEU A 261 -32.81 -9.32 -22.36
C LEU A 261 -32.55 -10.74 -22.87
N GLU A 262 -33.54 -11.37 -23.51
CA GLU A 262 -33.34 -12.69 -24.15
C GLU A 262 -32.38 -12.61 -25.34
N PHE A 263 -32.33 -11.48 -26.04
CA PHE A 263 -31.27 -11.17 -27.00
C PHE A 263 -29.89 -11.19 -26.35
N LEU A 264 -29.69 -10.42 -25.26
CA LEU A 264 -28.41 -10.36 -24.56
C LEU A 264 -27.98 -11.71 -23.95
N ARG A 265 -28.91 -12.61 -23.64
CA ARG A 265 -28.59 -14.01 -23.24
C ARG A 265 -28.03 -14.87 -24.37
N LYS A 266 -28.25 -14.51 -25.63
CA LYS A 266 -27.73 -15.23 -26.81
C LYS A 266 -26.42 -14.63 -27.34
N VAL A 267 -26.10 -13.38 -27.01
CA VAL A 267 -24.85 -12.72 -27.42
C VAL A 267 -23.64 -13.42 -26.78
N ASP A 268 -22.53 -13.53 -27.51
CA ASP A 268 -21.26 -14.02 -26.96
C ASP A 268 -20.77 -13.16 -25.77
N ALA A 269 -20.28 -13.83 -24.72
CA ALA A 269 -19.83 -13.18 -23.48
C ALA A 269 -18.71 -12.15 -23.73
N LYS A 270 -17.80 -12.40 -24.68
CA LYS A 270 -16.70 -11.47 -25.00
C LYS A 270 -17.21 -10.23 -25.74
N GLN A 271 -18.27 -10.34 -26.55
CA GLN A 271 -18.94 -9.15 -27.10
C GLN A 271 -19.62 -8.31 -26.00
N LEU A 272 -20.34 -8.95 -25.07
CA LEU A 272 -21.01 -8.24 -23.96
C LEU A 272 -20.02 -7.38 -23.16
N VAL A 273 -18.94 -7.97 -22.65
CA VAL A 273 -17.95 -7.26 -21.82
C VAL A 273 -17.12 -6.23 -22.60
N LYS A 274 -16.99 -6.39 -23.93
CA LYS A 274 -16.31 -5.45 -24.81
C LYS A 274 -17.12 -4.17 -25.04
N TYR A 275 -18.43 -4.29 -25.26
CA TYR A 275 -19.30 -3.16 -25.61
C TYR A 275 -19.98 -2.50 -24.40
N ALA A 276 -20.05 -3.17 -23.25
CA ALA A 276 -20.58 -2.57 -22.02
C ALA A 276 -19.86 -1.28 -21.62
N ASN A 277 -20.62 -0.38 -21.00
CA ASN A 277 -20.11 0.83 -20.37
C ASN A 277 -19.12 0.43 -19.24
N PRO A 278 -17.91 1.02 -19.15
CA PRO A 278 -16.93 0.66 -18.12
C PRO A 278 -17.37 0.98 -16.67
N THR A 279 -18.40 1.79 -16.47
CA THR A 279 -18.82 2.26 -15.13
C THR A 279 -19.73 1.24 -14.42
N ASN A 280 -19.16 0.39 -13.57
CA ASN A 280 -19.91 -0.49 -12.66
C ASN A 280 -20.00 0.13 -11.26
N PHE A 281 -21.20 0.55 -10.86
CA PHE A 281 -21.52 0.94 -9.47
C PHE A 281 -22.54 -0.05 -8.86
N PRO A 282 -22.59 -0.18 -7.52
CA PRO A 282 -23.61 -0.98 -6.86
C PRO A 282 -25.02 -0.47 -7.14
N LEU A 283 -25.94 -1.39 -7.41
CA LEU A 283 -27.35 -1.07 -7.55
C LEU A 283 -28.05 -1.02 -6.19
N VAL A 284 -28.66 0.12 -5.86
CA VAL A 284 -29.48 0.30 -4.64
C VAL A 284 -30.97 0.01 -4.85
N GLY A 285 -31.70 -0.11 -3.75
CA GLY A 285 -33.11 -0.52 -3.78
C GLY A 285 -33.26 -2.01 -4.14
N THR A 286 -32.25 -2.83 -3.82
CA THR A 286 -32.25 -4.28 -3.96
C THR A 286 -32.30 -4.95 -2.58
N GLU A 287 -32.66 -6.24 -2.51
CA GLU A 287 -32.56 -7.00 -1.25
C GLU A 287 -31.12 -7.05 -0.70
N TYR A 288 -30.12 -7.02 -1.60
CA TYR A 288 -28.71 -7.08 -1.24
C TYR A 288 -28.19 -5.73 -0.74
N LEU A 289 -28.54 -4.62 -1.41
CA LEU A 289 -28.27 -3.25 -0.99
C LEU A 289 -29.57 -2.42 -1.00
N PRO A 290 -30.29 -2.37 0.14
CA PRO A 290 -31.57 -1.65 0.21
C PRO A 290 -31.42 -0.13 0.11
N LEU A 291 -30.33 0.43 0.67
CA LEU A 291 -30.08 1.86 0.81
C LEU A 291 -28.70 2.25 0.26
N PRO A 292 -28.50 3.51 -0.18
CA PRO A 292 -27.18 4.08 -0.43
C PRO A 292 -26.27 4.01 0.79
N THR A 293 -24.96 3.84 0.59
CA THR A 293 -24.00 3.63 1.68
C THR A 293 -24.01 4.79 2.67
N GLN A 294 -24.00 6.02 2.18
CA GLN A 294 -24.02 7.19 3.04
C GLN A 294 -25.28 7.24 3.93
N GLN A 295 -26.43 6.77 3.41
CA GLN A 295 -27.65 6.67 4.19
C GLN A 295 -27.58 5.54 5.21
N ALA A 296 -27.22 4.32 4.79
CA ALA A 296 -27.11 3.17 5.69
C ALA A 296 -26.15 3.45 6.86
N LEU A 297 -25.02 4.14 6.61
CA LEU A 297 -24.08 4.55 7.64
C LEU A 297 -24.61 5.67 8.56
N ARG A 298 -25.43 6.62 8.07
CA ARG A 298 -26.06 7.65 8.92
C ARG A 298 -27.13 7.03 9.82
N ASP A 299 -27.99 6.21 9.23
CA ASP A 299 -29.18 5.65 9.86
C ASP A 299 -28.84 4.41 10.72
N LYS A 300 -27.57 3.95 10.68
CA LYS A 300 -27.02 2.77 11.39
C LYS A 300 -27.68 1.46 10.97
N LEU A 301 -28.13 1.37 9.73
CA LEU A 301 -28.84 0.22 9.16
C LEU A 301 -27.88 -0.78 8.50
N TYR A 302 -26.95 -1.33 9.28
CA TYR A 302 -25.94 -2.30 8.85
C TYR A 302 -25.45 -3.19 10.01
N TYR A 303 -24.63 -4.21 9.72
CA TYR A 303 -24.07 -5.05 10.78
C TYR A 303 -22.78 -4.45 11.36
N SER A 304 -22.90 -3.83 12.54
CA SER A 304 -21.78 -3.21 13.26
C SER A 304 -20.99 -4.16 14.19
N GLY A 305 -21.32 -5.45 14.19
CA GLY A 305 -20.76 -6.46 15.12
C GLY A 305 -19.37 -7.00 14.75
N ILE A 306 -18.63 -6.31 13.87
CA ILE A 306 -17.37 -6.77 13.29
C ILE A 306 -16.19 -5.86 13.68
N ASP A 307 -15.00 -6.44 13.80
CA ASP A 307 -13.76 -5.65 13.81
C ASP A 307 -13.45 -5.21 12.37
N LEU A 308 -12.94 -3.99 12.19
CA LEU A 308 -12.61 -3.42 10.87
C LEU A 308 -11.15 -2.93 10.84
N MET A 309 -10.36 -3.44 9.89
CA MET A 309 -9.13 -2.78 9.46
C MET A 309 -9.39 -2.13 8.10
N ALA A 310 -8.96 -0.89 7.91
CA ALA A 310 -9.04 -0.22 6.62
C ALA A 310 -7.74 0.54 6.34
N GLY A 311 -7.53 0.94 5.09
CA GLY A 311 -6.40 1.81 4.75
C GLY A 311 -6.28 2.06 3.27
N CYS A 312 -5.32 2.89 2.91
CA CYS A 312 -5.05 3.28 1.52
C CYS A 312 -3.55 3.41 1.27
N ILE A 313 -3.17 3.46 0.00
CA ILE A 313 -1.83 3.83 -0.43
C ILE A 313 -1.73 5.36 -0.51
N SER A 314 -0.56 5.92 -0.21
CA SER A 314 -0.36 7.38 -0.22
C SER A 314 -0.57 8.05 -1.60
N ASN A 315 -0.35 7.32 -2.70
CA ASN A 315 -0.40 7.82 -4.09
C ASN A 315 -1.32 6.99 -5.01
N GLU A 316 -2.54 6.67 -4.56
CA GLU A 316 -3.56 5.91 -5.33
C GLU A 316 -3.72 6.40 -6.79
N GLY A 317 -3.72 7.72 -6.99
CA GLY A 317 -3.97 8.34 -8.29
C GLY A 317 -2.91 8.07 -9.35
N SER A 318 -1.66 7.70 -8.99
CA SER A 318 -0.57 7.51 -9.97
C SER A 318 -0.78 6.33 -10.92
N VAL A 319 -1.54 5.33 -10.48
CA VAL A 319 -1.96 4.18 -11.30
C VAL A 319 -3.39 4.39 -11.81
N LEU A 320 -4.31 4.86 -10.96
CA LEU A 320 -5.73 4.97 -11.31
C LEU A 320 -6.01 6.05 -12.38
N SER A 321 -5.23 7.13 -12.43
CA SER A 321 -5.44 8.23 -13.40
C SER A 321 -5.02 7.92 -14.84
N ARG A 322 -4.37 6.77 -15.07
CA ARG A 322 -3.85 6.38 -16.39
C ARG A 322 -5.01 6.18 -17.38
N GLY A 323 -4.97 6.95 -18.47
CA GLY A 323 -6.06 7.02 -19.45
C GLY A 323 -7.06 8.15 -19.21
N ILE A 324 -6.93 8.89 -18.10
CA ILE A 324 -7.65 10.14 -17.81
C ILE A 324 -6.68 11.32 -17.88
N LEU A 325 -5.50 11.20 -17.27
CA LEU A 325 -4.41 12.16 -17.38
C LEU A 325 -3.50 11.79 -18.58
N PRO A 326 -3.13 12.74 -19.46
CA PRO A 326 -2.21 12.48 -20.56
C PRO A 326 -0.83 11.97 -20.11
N ALA A 327 -0.33 10.96 -20.81
CA ALA A 327 1.01 10.40 -20.59
C ALA A 327 2.07 11.13 -21.44
N LYS A 328 2.23 12.45 -21.19
CA LYS A 328 3.26 13.31 -21.80
C LYS A 328 4.04 14.09 -20.72
N ASP A 329 5.28 14.45 -20.99
CA ASP A 329 6.17 15.08 -19.98
C ASP A 329 5.81 16.55 -19.71
N ASP A 330 5.18 17.22 -20.67
CA ASP A 330 4.79 18.63 -20.68
C ASP A 330 3.29 18.84 -20.38
N LEU A 331 2.82 18.38 -19.21
CA LEU A 331 1.45 18.67 -18.77
C LEU A 331 1.24 20.17 -18.58
N THR A 332 0.16 20.68 -19.19
CA THR A 332 -0.32 22.05 -19.06
C THR A 332 -1.51 22.13 -18.11
N LEU A 333 -1.86 23.35 -17.68
CA LEU A 333 -3.07 23.58 -16.89
C LEU A 333 -4.34 23.14 -17.63
N ASP A 334 -4.39 23.25 -18.97
CA ASP A 334 -5.54 22.82 -19.77
C ASP A 334 -5.66 21.29 -19.84
N ASP A 335 -4.53 20.55 -19.88
CA ASP A 335 -4.54 19.09 -19.72
C ASP A 335 -5.15 18.70 -18.37
N PHE A 336 -4.69 19.33 -17.29
CA PHE A 336 -5.21 19.10 -15.93
C PHE A 336 -6.71 19.40 -15.86
N LYS A 337 -7.16 20.59 -16.31
CA LYS A 337 -8.57 20.99 -16.29
C LYS A 337 -9.44 20.07 -17.14
N THR A 338 -8.93 19.61 -18.29
CA THR A 338 -9.62 18.62 -19.14
C THR A 338 -9.77 17.28 -18.42
N SER A 339 -8.72 16.79 -17.78
CA SER A 339 -8.76 15.56 -16.98
C SER A 339 -9.72 15.67 -15.78
N VAL A 340 -9.77 16.82 -15.07
CA VAL A 340 -10.75 17.04 -14.00
C VAL A 340 -12.18 17.08 -14.55
N ASN A 341 -12.40 17.67 -15.73
CA ASN A 341 -13.71 17.66 -16.39
C ASN A 341 -14.16 16.25 -16.79
N ILE A 342 -13.25 15.37 -17.22
CA ILE A 342 -13.58 13.95 -17.47
C ILE A 342 -14.05 13.27 -16.17
N VAL A 343 -13.39 13.52 -15.04
CA VAL A 343 -13.81 13.02 -13.73
C VAL A 343 -15.18 13.60 -13.32
N ASN A 344 -15.42 14.89 -13.62
CA ASN A 344 -16.70 15.55 -13.33
C ASN A 344 -17.89 14.96 -14.11
N GLN A 345 -17.69 14.36 -15.29
CA GLN A 345 -18.78 13.68 -16.01
C GLN A 345 -19.37 12.50 -15.21
N ILE A 346 -18.57 11.88 -14.33
CA ILE A 346 -18.98 10.77 -13.47
C ILE A 346 -19.69 11.31 -12.22
N PHE A 347 -19.01 12.18 -11.46
CA PHE A 347 -19.44 12.65 -10.14
C PHE A 347 -20.40 13.85 -10.16
N LYS A 348 -20.44 14.63 -11.24
CA LYS A 348 -21.40 15.72 -11.53
C LYS A 348 -21.53 16.81 -10.45
N ASP A 349 -20.48 17.04 -9.67
CA ASP A 349 -20.43 18.08 -8.62
C ASP A 349 -18.96 18.47 -8.32
N ILE A 350 -18.13 18.64 -9.35
CA ILE A 350 -16.72 19.02 -9.21
C ILE A 350 -16.47 20.41 -9.80
N ASP A 351 -16.05 21.32 -8.92
CA ASP A 351 -15.58 22.66 -9.26
C ASP A 351 -14.10 22.59 -9.65
N VAL A 352 -13.82 22.74 -10.95
CA VAL A 352 -12.49 22.59 -11.54
C VAL A 352 -11.49 23.60 -10.96
N GLU A 353 -11.89 24.86 -10.75
CA GLU A 353 -11.00 25.89 -10.24
C GLU A 353 -10.68 25.66 -8.76
N LYS A 354 -11.64 25.19 -7.96
CA LYS A 354 -11.35 24.75 -6.57
C LYS A 354 -10.38 23.56 -6.54
N VAL A 355 -10.51 22.60 -7.45
CA VAL A 355 -9.58 21.47 -7.55
C VAL A 355 -8.17 21.96 -7.91
N VAL A 356 -8.02 22.83 -8.91
CA VAL A 356 -6.72 23.45 -9.26
C VAL A 356 -6.12 24.17 -8.04
N ASN A 357 -6.87 25.08 -7.42
CA ASN A 357 -6.39 25.90 -6.31
C ASN A 357 -6.01 25.10 -5.06
N TYR A 358 -6.66 23.97 -4.81
CA TYR A 358 -6.37 23.12 -3.64
C TYR A 358 -5.21 22.15 -3.89
N TYR A 359 -5.17 21.51 -5.06
CA TYR A 359 -4.23 20.41 -5.32
C TYR A 359 -2.92 20.84 -6.00
N VAL A 360 -2.90 21.94 -6.75
CA VAL A 360 -1.68 22.49 -7.36
C VAL A 360 -0.95 23.35 -6.33
N LYS A 361 -0.20 22.69 -5.45
CA LYS A 361 0.51 23.30 -4.31
C LYS A 361 1.37 24.50 -4.74
N ASN A 362 1.33 25.57 -3.94
CA ASN A 362 1.96 26.89 -4.19
C ASN A 362 1.40 27.66 -5.42
N GLY A 363 0.39 27.15 -6.14
CA GLY A 363 -0.19 27.83 -7.30
C GLY A 363 0.70 27.80 -8.56
N ASP A 364 1.76 26.99 -8.59
CA ASP A 364 2.63 26.83 -9.75
C ASP A 364 1.95 25.97 -10.84
N THR A 365 1.01 26.60 -11.55
CA THR A 365 0.30 26.02 -12.70
C THR A 365 1.14 25.97 -13.97
N SER A 366 2.37 26.50 -13.94
CA SER A 366 3.37 26.37 -15.01
C SER A 366 4.16 25.06 -14.93
N SER A 367 4.23 24.43 -13.76
CA SER A 367 5.00 23.20 -13.56
C SER A 367 4.18 21.94 -13.87
N SER A 368 4.54 21.25 -14.96
CA SER A 368 4.04 19.91 -15.30
C SER A 368 4.12 18.93 -14.11
N LEU A 369 5.20 19.01 -13.34
CA LEU A 369 5.40 18.21 -12.12
C LEU A 369 4.36 18.53 -11.03
N ALA A 370 4.09 19.80 -10.79
CA ALA A 370 3.08 20.23 -9.80
C ALA A 370 1.67 19.82 -10.24
N LEU A 371 1.34 19.99 -11.53
CA LEU A 371 0.09 19.56 -12.13
C LEU A 371 -0.10 18.03 -12.03
N ARG A 372 0.92 17.23 -12.38
CA ARG A 372 0.88 15.76 -12.26
C ARG A 372 0.64 15.31 -10.82
N ARG A 373 1.41 15.84 -9.87
CA ARG A 373 1.26 15.52 -8.43
C ARG A 373 -0.11 15.92 -7.92
N GLY A 374 -0.58 17.13 -8.25
CA GLY A 374 -1.91 17.61 -7.89
C GLY A 374 -3.03 16.71 -8.43
N PHE A 375 -2.91 16.22 -9.67
CA PHE A 375 -3.92 15.34 -10.25
C PHE A 375 -3.93 13.96 -9.60
N TYR A 376 -2.76 13.41 -9.27
CA TYR A 376 -2.67 12.14 -8.54
C TYR A 376 -3.22 12.25 -7.12
N ASP A 377 -2.91 13.35 -6.41
CA ASP A 377 -3.48 13.63 -5.07
C ASP A 377 -5.02 13.74 -5.17
N PHE A 378 -5.55 14.58 -6.08
CA PHE A 378 -7.00 14.77 -6.34
C PHE A 378 -7.73 13.47 -6.67
N PHE A 379 -7.24 12.75 -7.68
CA PHE A 379 -7.93 11.55 -8.17
C PHE A 379 -7.83 10.41 -7.16
N GLY A 380 -6.70 10.28 -6.46
CA GLY A 380 -6.56 9.34 -5.36
C GLY A 380 -7.47 9.67 -4.16
N ASP A 381 -7.65 10.95 -3.84
CA ASP A 381 -8.52 11.41 -2.76
C ASP A 381 -9.99 11.09 -3.05
N ILE A 382 -10.51 11.51 -4.20
CA ILE A 382 -11.94 11.36 -4.53
C ILE A 382 -12.35 9.91 -4.81
N ILE A 383 -11.46 9.09 -5.40
CA ILE A 383 -11.79 7.70 -5.78
C ILE A 383 -11.58 6.70 -4.63
N MET A 384 -10.52 6.87 -3.82
CA MET A 384 -10.07 5.84 -2.87
C MET A 384 -9.89 6.35 -1.43
N LYS A 385 -9.06 7.38 -1.20
CA LYS A 385 -8.66 7.77 0.16
C LYS A 385 -9.83 8.32 0.99
N LEU A 386 -10.58 9.30 0.48
CA LEU A 386 -11.70 9.90 1.20
C LEU A 386 -12.86 8.91 1.41
N PRO A 387 -13.34 8.14 0.41
CA PRO A 387 -14.38 7.12 0.64
C PRO A 387 -14.00 6.12 1.74
N THR A 388 -12.79 5.57 1.69
CA THR A 388 -12.32 4.56 2.65
C THR A 388 -12.19 5.12 4.06
N PHE A 389 -11.59 6.31 4.20
CA PHE A 389 -11.42 6.97 5.48
C PHE A 389 -12.75 7.41 6.10
N LEU A 390 -13.66 7.99 5.31
CA LEU A 390 -14.98 8.40 5.79
C LEU A 390 -15.82 7.20 6.20
N PHE A 391 -15.78 6.09 5.45
CA PHE A 391 -16.46 4.85 5.82
C PHE A 391 -15.93 4.34 7.16
N ALA A 392 -14.61 4.17 7.30
CA ALA A 392 -13.99 3.67 8.53
C ALA A 392 -14.23 4.60 9.74
N LYS A 393 -14.14 5.92 9.55
CA LYS A 393 -14.39 6.91 10.61
C LYS A 393 -15.86 6.90 11.05
N GLN A 394 -16.81 6.83 10.12
CA GLN A 394 -18.24 6.78 10.46
C GLN A 394 -18.61 5.45 11.11
N PHE A 395 -18.08 4.33 10.61
CA PHE A 395 -18.23 3.01 11.21
C PHE A 395 -17.70 3.00 12.66
N ALA A 396 -16.48 3.51 12.90
CA ALA A 396 -15.90 3.66 14.24
C ALA A 396 -16.73 4.56 15.16
N THR A 397 -17.21 5.70 14.65
CA THR A 397 -18.05 6.64 15.41
C THR A 397 -19.36 5.98 15.87
N ASN A 398 -19.99 5.21 14.98
CA ASN A 398 -21.21 4.47 15.29
C ASN A 398 -20.96 3.28 16.23
N GLY A 399 -19.78 2.65 16.13
CA GLY A 399 -19.38 1.45 16.86
C GLY A 399 -18.71 1.68 18.22
N ARG A 400 -18.53 2.93 18.69
CA ARG A 400 -17.82 3.22 19.96
C ARG A 400 -18.27 2.38 21.16
N ASN A 401 -19.56 2.06 21.23
CA ASN A 401 -20.14 1.28 22.32
C ASN A 401 -20.36 -0.21 21.99
N SER A 402 -19.95 -0.71 20.82
CA SER A 402 -20.12 -2.12 20.43
C SER A 402 -18.95 -3.02 20.83
N GLY A 403 -17.89 -2.46 21.44
CA GLY A 403 -16.69 -3.21 21.82
C GLY A 403 -15.92 -3.79 20.63
N LYS A 404 -15.99 -3.11 19.48
CA LYS A 404 -15.35 -3.54 18.22
C LYS A 404 -14.22 -2.62 17.82
N ASN A 405 -13.14 -3.21 17.36
CA ASN A 405 -11.92 -2.47 17.07
C ASN A 405 -11.97 -1.95 15.62
N VAL A 406 -11.60 -0.68 15.43
CA VAL A 406 -11.40 -0.10 14.10
C VAL A 406 -9.98 0.41 13.97
N TYR A 407 -9.27 0.01 12.93
CA TYR A 407 -7.90 0.42 12.63
C TYR A 407 -7.81 1.05 11.25
N PHE A 408 -6.94 2.06 11.09
CA PHE A 408 -6.66 2.66 9.78
C PHE A 408 -5.16 2.72 9.49
N TYR A 409 -4.76 2.47 8.23
CA TYR A 409 -3.39 2.69 7.75
C TYR A 409 -3.28 3.62 6.53
N GLU A 410 -2.13 4.28 6.40
CA GLU A 410 -1.61 4.80 5.13
C GLU A 410 -0.33 4.04 4.78
N LEU A 411 -0.26 3.45 3.58
CA LEU A 411 0.96 2.81 3.07
C LEU A 411 1.82 3.85 2.35
N THR A 412 3.03 4.11 2.88
CA THR A 412 4.00 5.03 2.26
C THR A 412 5.31 4.35 1.83
N PHE A 413 5.50 3.06 2.12
CA PHE A 413 6.66 2.29 1.65
C PHE A 413 6.75 2.29 0.12
N GLN A 414 7.93 2.63 -0.40
CA GLN A 414 8.22 2.57 -1.84
C GLN A 414 9.06 1.33 -2.15
N SER A 415 8.55 0.48 -3.03
CA SER A 415 9.27 -0.70 -3.53
C SER A 415 10.14 -0.33 -4.72
N LYS A 416 11.43 -0.68 -4.65
CA LYS A 416 12.37 -0.50 -5.76
C LYS A 416 12.07 -1.48 -6.88
N SER A 417 11.81 -2.74 -6.55
CA SER A 417 11.51 -3.78 -7.54
C SER A 417 10.24 -3.47 -8.35
N PHE A 418 9.20 -2.90 -7.72
CA PHE A 418 7.99 -2.49 -8.45
C PHE A 418 8.18 -1.19 -9.25
N ALA A 419 8.96 -0.22 -8.75
CA ALA A 419 9.31 0.97 -9.53
C ALA A 419 10.00 0.57 -10.85
N GLU A 420 11.04 -0.28 -10.76
CA GLU A 420 11.77 -0.82 -11.92
C GLU A 420 10.85 -1.61 -12.87
N MET A 421 10.05 -2.55 -12.34
CA MET A 421 9.15 -3.40 -13.14
C MET A 421 8.13 -2.58 -13.93
N TYR A 422 7.43 -1.65 -13.27
CA TYR A 422 6.37 -0.87 -13.90
C TYR A 422 6.90 0.36 -14.64
N LYS A 423 8.24 0.50 -14.77
CA LYS A 423 8.94 1.70 -15.28
C LYS A 423 8.45 2.99 -14.61
N CYS A 424 8.07 2.90 -13.35
CA CYS A 424 7.60 3.99 -12.51
C CYS A 424 8.79 4.63 -11.76
N ASN A 425 9.91 4.82 -12.47
CA ASN A 425 11.16 5.33 -11.92
C ASN A 425 11.11 6.84 -11.63
N ASP A 426 10.08 7.53 -12.11
CA ASP A 426 9.80 8.91 -11.74
C ASP A 426 9.56 9.02 -10.23
N GLU A 427 10.30 9.92 -9.56
CA GLU A 427 10.13 10.29 -8.14
C GLU A 427 8.70 10.76 -7.77
N ILE A 428 7.88 10.98 -8.79
CA ILE A 428 6.47 11.40 -8.76
C ILE A 428 5.53 10.21 -8.48
N SER A 429 5.87 9.03 -9.01
CA SER A 429 4.95 7.89 -9.10
C SER A 429 4.92 7.06 -7.81
N GLY A 430 6.08 6.88 -7.18
CA GLY A 430 6.21 6.19 -5.89
C GLY A 430 5.51 4.84 -5.84
N ILE A 431 4.80 4.56 -4.75
CA ILE A 431 3.92 3.39 -4.64
C ILE A 431 2.49 3.74 -5.10
N GLY A 432 2.01 3.08 -6.15
CA GLY A 432 0.68 3.28 -6.72
C GLY A 432 -0.37 2.27 -6.26
N HIS A 433 -1.62 2.49 -6.65
CA HIS A 433 -2.77 1.63 -6.29
C HIS A 433 -2.52 0.13 -6.52
N GLY A 434 -2.85 -0.70 -5.53
CA GLY A 434 -2.75 -2.17 -5.59
C GLY A 434 -1.36 -2.74 -5.30
N MET A 435 -0.34 -1.91 -5.09
CA MET A 435 1.04 -2.37 -4.82
C MET A 435 1.25 -2.88 -3.38
N GLU A 436 0.26 -2.78 -2.49
CA GLU A 436 0.28 -3.47 -1.19
C GLU A 436 0.00 -4.97 -1.33
N ILE A 437 -0.83 -5.34 -2.32
CA ILE A 437 -1.38 -6.69 -2.46
C ILE A 437 -0.26 -7.74 -2.63
N PRO A 438 0.78 -7.55 -3.47
CA PRO A 438 1.87 -8.53 -3.58
C PRO A 438 2.61 -8.80 -2.25
N PHE A 439 2.72 -7.79 -1.38
CA PHE A 439 3.36 -7.94 -0.05
C PHE A 439 2.45 -8.69 0.93
N VAL A 440 1.12 -8.46 0.88
CA VAL A 440 0.12 -9.23 1.63
C VAL A 440 0.10 -10.70 1.21
N PHE A 441 0.31 -10.98 -0.07
CA PHE A 441 0.32 -12.35 -0.61
C PHE A 441 1.68 -13.05 -0.56
N GLY A 442 2.70 -12.44 0.06
CA GLY A 442 4.03 -13.06 0.17
C GLY A 442 4.73 -13.29 -1.17
N VAL A 443 4.40 -12.52 -2.21
CA VAL A 443 4.99 -12.66 -3.56
C VAL A 443 6.53 -12.67 -3.56
N PRO A 444 7.25 -11.90 -2.70
CA PRO A 444 8.71 -12.01 -2.59
C PRO A 444 9.26 -13.40 -2.25
N PHE A 445 8.42 -14.32 -1.77
CA PHE A 445 8.78 -15.66 -1.34
C PHE A 445 8.40 -16.77 -2.33
N ILE A 446 7.71 -16.44 -3.43
CA ILE A 446 7.24 -17.44 -4.39
C ILE A 446 8.40 -17.83 -5.34
N PRO A 447 8.83 -19.11 -5.39
CA PRO A 447 9.90 -19.54 -6.28
C PRO A 447 9.57 -19.29 -7.76
N GLY A 448 10.59 -19.01 -8.58
CA GLY A 448 10.43 -18.79 -10.02
C GLY A 448 9.90 -17.40 -10.41
N GLN A 449 9.54 -16.54 -9.46
CA GLN A 449 9.34 -15.11 -9.73
C GLN A 449 10.66 -14.46 -10.16
N GLN A 450 10.68 -13.79 -11.30
CA GLN A 450 11.89 -13.14 -11.86
C GLN A 450 12.30 -11.84 -11.14
N MET A 451 11.71 -11.53 -9.98
CA MET A 451 11.86 -10.24 -9.31
C MET A 451 12.99 -10.22 -8.27
N PRO A 452 13.99 -9.33 -8.40
CA PRO A 452 15.05 -9.15 -7.40
C PRO A 452 14.54 -8.31 -6.21
N PHE A 453 13.62 -8.85 -5.42
CA PHE A 453 13.17 -8.21 -4.17
C PHE A 453 14.32 -8.11 -3.16
N THR A 454 14.51 -6.90 -2.63
CA THR A 454 15.50 -6.59 -1.59
C THR A 454 15.12 -7.22 -0.24
N ASP A 455 16.09 -7.32 0.67
CA ASP A 455 15.83 -7.82 2.04
C ASP A 455 14.83 -6.95 2.82
N THR A 456 14.83 -5.64 2.58
CA THR A 456 13.82 -4.72 3.13
C THR A 456 12.41 -5.04 2.64
N GLU A 457 12.24 -5.30 1.34
CA GLU A 457 10.94 -5.67 0.75
C GLU A 457 10.46 -7.05 1.22
N ARG A 458 11.39 -8.01 1.38
CA ARG A 458 11.11 -9.32 1.98
C ARG A 458 10.68 -9.17 3.44
N GLN A 459 11.40 -8.38 4.22
CA GLN A 459 11.06 -8.16 5.62
C GLN A 459 9.70 -7.47 5.77
N PHE A 460 9.46 -6.44 4.97
CA PHE A 460 8.17 -5.75 4.91
C PHE A 460 7.01 -6.70 4.56
N SER A 461 7.22 -7.63 3.62
CA SER A 461 6.21 -8.66 3.30
C SER A 461 5.91 -9.58 4.48
N ARG A 462 6.93 -10.02 5.24
CA ARG A 462 6.71 -10.80 6.48
C ARG A 462 5.91 -10.01 7.50
N ASP A 463 6.25 -8.75 7.71
CA ASP A 463 5.60 -7.91 8.71
C ASP A 463 4.14 -7.63 8.33
N ILE A 464 3.85 -7.35 7.05
CA ILE A 464 2.47 -7.21 6.53
C ILE A 464 1.68 -8.52 6.64
N MET A 465 2.21 -9.66 6.20
CA MET A 465 1.51 -10.96 6.34
C MET A 465 1.16 -11.23 7.80
N LYS A 466 2.11 -10.97 8.71
CA LYS A 466 1.88 -11.11 10.16
C LYS A 466 0.79 -10.15 10.67
N MET A 467 0.79 -8.87 10.29
CA MET A 467 -0.23 -7.92 10.75
C MET A 467 -1.64 -8.28 10.23
N TRP A 468 -1.78 -8.68 8.97
CA TRP A 468 -3.07 -9.10 8.39
C TRP A 468 -3.60 -10.38 9.05
N THR A 469 -2.73 -11.38 9.25
CA THR A 469 -3.12 -12.67 9.86
C THR A 469 -3.34 -12.54 11.37
N ASN A 470 -2.60 -11.67 12.07
CA ASN A 470 -2.90 -11.28 13.44
C ASN A 470 -4.28 -10.64 13.57
N PHE A 471 -4.64 -9.71 12.69
CA PHE A 471 -5.98 -9.12 12.72
C PHE A 471 -7.07 -10.17 12.50
N ALA A 472 -6.87 -11.09 11.54
CA ALA A 472 -7.81 -12.20 11.30
C ALA A 472 -7.97 -13.13 12.51
N LYS A 473 -6.89 -13.39 13.28
CA LYS A 473 -6.91 -14.22 14.49
C LYS A 473 -7.48 -13.49 15.72
N TYR A 474 -6.99 -12.29 15.99
CA TYR A 474 -7.10 -11.64 17.30
C TYR A 474 -7.99 -10.39 17.30
N GLY A 475 -8.38 -9.87 16.12
CA GLY A 475 -9.10 -8.59 16.01
C GLY A 475 -8.20 -7.37 16.29
N THR A 476 -6.88 -7.55 16.27
CA THR A 476 -5.87 -6.48 16.30
C THR A 476 -4.67 -6.87 15.42
N PRO A 477 -4.15 -5.97 14.57
CA PRO A 477 -3.00 -6.27 13.72
C PRO A 477 -1.67 -6.28 14.49
N ASP A 478 -1.52 -5.38 15.47
CA ASP A 478 -0.38 -5.28 16.39
C ASP A 478 -0.87 -4.67 17.72
N PRO A 479 -0.39 -5.12 18.90
CA PRO A 479 -0.81 -4.59 20.20
C PRO A 479 -0.62 -3.08 20.39
N ASN A 480 0.34 -2.47 19.68
CA ASN A 480 0.65 -1.05 19.75
C ASN A 480 0.02 -0.24 18.61
N TRP A 481 -0.79 -0.87 17.75
CA TRP A 481 -1.53 -0.14 16.72
C TRP A 481 -2.71 0.59 17.38
N PRO A 482 -2.78 1.93 17.31
CA PRO A 482 -3.88 2.66 17.92
C PRO A 482 -5.19 2.44 17.16
N GLN A 483 -6.30 2.29 17.87
CA GLN A 483 -7.61 2.33 17.23
C GLN A 483 -7.85 3.69 16.58
N LEU A 484 -8.55 3.70 15.44
CA LEU A 484 -8.83 4.88 14.62
C LEU A 484 -9.47 6.00 15.45
N LEU A 485 -10.40 5.67 16.34
CA LEU A 485 -10.99 6.61 17.29
C LEU A 485 -10.86 6.01 18.70
N SER A 486 -9.89 6.48 19.47
CA SER A 486 -9.88 6.35 20.94
C SER A 486 -10.87 7.36 21.58
N ASP A 487 -10.82 7.54 22.90
CA ASP A 487 -11.66 8.50 23.64
C ASP A 487 -11.53 9.95 23.11
N GLU A 488 -10.36 10.30 22.59
CA GLU A 488 -10.12 11.52 21.82
C GLU A 488 -10.75 11.44 20.42
N ASN A 489 -11.52 12.46 20.02
CA ASN A 489 -12.17 12.56 18.70
C ASN A 489 -11.20 12.75 17.50
N VAL A 490 -9.90 12.57 17.70
CA VAL A 490 -8.85 12.75 16.67
C VAL A 490 -8.54 11.41 16.01
N PRO A 491 -8.72 11.27 14.68
CA PRO A 491 -8.41 10.02 13.97
C PRO A 491 -6.93 9.64 14.04
N LYS A 492 -6.63 8.42 14.50
CA LYS A 492 -5.27 7.85 14.56
C LYS A 492 -5.04 6.93 13.35
N VAL A 493 -4.00 7.23 12.56
CA VAL A 493 -3.63 6.49 11.35
C VAL A 493 -2.23 5.91 11.52
N LYS A 494 -2.08 4.61 11.22
CA LYS A 494 -0.77 3.94 11.21
C LYS A 494 -0.10 4.14 9.85
N ASN A 495 1.05 4.80 9.84
CA ASN A 495 1.91 4.77 8.67
C ASN A 495 2.56 3.37 8.56
N LEU A 496 2.34 2.69 7.44
CA LEU A 496 3.05 1.46 7.09
C LEU A 496 4.24 1.82 6.21
N ASN A 497 5.42 1.90 6.83
CA ASN A 497 6.68 2.04 6.13
C ASN A 497 7.83 1.49 7.00
N PRO A 498 8.62 0.50 6.53
CA PRO A 498 9.77 -0.02 7.25
C PRO A 498 10.92 1.02 7.33
N ASN A 499 10.99 1.90 6.33
CA ASN A 499 11.92 3.03 6.26
C ASN A 499 11.11 4.32 6.09
N PRO A 500 10.49 4.85 7.16
CA PRO A 500 9.59 5.99 7.07
C PRO A 500 10.35 7.26 6.64
N MET A 501 10.47 7.46 5.32
CA MET A 501 10.67 8.78 4.74
C MET A 501 9.46 9.61 5.15
N GLY A 502 9.69 10.53 6.09
CA GLY A 502 8.64 11.05 6.95
C GLY A 502 7.59 11.86 6.21
N ARG A 503 6.40 11.28 6.00
CA ARG A 503 5.16 12.06 6.14
C ARG A 503 4.87 12.18 7.64
N LEU A 504 5.16 13.37 8.16
CA LEU A 504 4.94 13.81 9.53
C LEU A 504 3.57 13.43 10.10
N HIS A 505 3.58 12.73 11.23
CA HIS A 505 2.47 12.79 12.18
C HIS A 505 2.95 13.36 13.52
N ALA A 506 2.43 14.54 13.85
CA ALA A 506 2.00 14.92 15.20
C ALA A 506 2.96 14.66 16.38
N GLN A 507 4.20 15.13 16.29
CA GLN A 507 4.95 15.56 17.47
C GLN A 507 5.31 17.04 17.29
N SER A 508 5.00 17.85 18.29
CA SER A 508 5.36 19.27 18.33
C SER A 508 6.69 19.52 19.02
N GLU A 509 7.15 18.60 19.89
CA GLU A 509 8.38 18.76 20.68
C GLU A 509 9.12 17.42 20.86
N VAL A 510 10.46 17.45 20.96
CA VAL A 510 11.32 16.29 21.27
C VAL A 510 12.51 16.72 22.15
N THR A 511 12.94 15.85 23.08
CA THR A 511 14.09 16.08 23.95
C THR A 511 15.14 14.99 23.78
N TYR A 512 16.39 15.38 23.56
CA TYR A 512 17.55 14.48 23.52
C TYR A 512 18.49 14.77 24.70
N PRO A 513 18.65 13.82 25.66
CA PRO A 513 19.54 13.99 26.79
C PRO A 513 20.96 14.36 26.37
N GLY A 514 21.47 15.49 26.87
CA GLY A 514 22.81 16.01 26.54
C GLY A 514 22.94 16.68 25.17
N ILE A 515 21.85 16.81 24.39
CA ILE A 515 21.85 17.46 23.06
C ILE A 515 20.91 18.67 23.06
N GLY A 516 19.69 18.57 23.61
CA GLY A 516 18.77 19.71 23.70
C GLY A 516 17.29 19.32 23.72
N HIS A 517 16.43 20.34 23.77
CA HIS A 517 14.98 20.24 23.58
C HIS A 517 14.61 21.07 22.34
N PHE A 518 13.78 20.51 21.46
CA PHE A 518 13.43 21.06 20.17
C PHE A 518 11.90 21.13 20.07
N THR A 519 11.36 22.30 19.73
CA THR A 519 9.92 22.55 19.62
C THR A 519 9.59 23.25 18.31
N THR A 520 8.42 22.95 17.74
CA THR A 520 7.87 23.65 16.57
C THR A 520 7.18 24.97 16.94
N ASN A 521 7.09 25.31 18.23
CA ASN A 521 6.26 26.41 18.74
C ASN A 521 6.97 27.77 18.85
N ASP A 522 8.31 27.83 18.83
CA ASP A 522 9.08 29.05 19.18
C ASP A 522 9.22 30.11 18.06
N TYR A 523 8.67 29.86 16.86
CA TYR A 523 8.75 30.79 15.73
C TYR A 523 7.65 31.85 15.77
N LYS A 524 8.04 33.08 16.13
CA LYS A 524 7.15 34.27 16.20
C LYS A 524 6.59 34.73 14.86
N ASP A 525 7.22 34.37 13.74
CA ASP A 525 6.74 34.67 12.38
C ASP A 525 6.35 33.37 11.66
N PRO A 526 5.08 33.21 11.22
CA PRO A 526 4.64 32.02 10.49
C PRO A 526 5.28 31.81 9.11
N THR A 527 5.82 32.87 8.49
CA THR A 527 6.40 32.85 7.13
C THR A 527 7.87 32.43 7.12
N LEU A 528 8.58 32.63 8.24
CA LEU A 528 9.96 32.20 8.45
C LEU A 528 10.07 30.76 8.99
N ARG A 529 8.96 30.01 9.06
CA ARG A 529 8.93 28.63 9.53
C ARG A 529 9.69 27.71 8.56
N PRO A 530 10.76 27.02 9.02
CA PRO A 530 11.30 25.89 8.27
C PRO A 530 10.19 24.83 8.11
N LYS A 531 10.00 24.29 6.90
CA LYS A 531 9.06 23.18 6.64
C LYS A 531 9.65 21.85 7.15
N VAL A 532 9.84 21.73 8.46
CA VAL A 532 10.79 20.79 9.06
C VAL A 532 10.11 19.89 10.10
N VAL A 533 10.43 18.59 10.02
CA VAL A 533 10.18 17.55 11.02
C VAL A 533 11.00 17.89 12.27
N LEU A 534 10.51 17.57 13.47
CA LEU A 534 11.40 17.49 14.63
C LEU A 534 12.62 16.60 14.31
N PRO A 535 13.81 16.91 14.84
CA PRO A 535 14.97 16.07 14.59
C PRO A 535 14.70 14.63 15.09
N GLN A 536 15.01 13.65 14.24
CA GLN A 536 15.28 12.25 14.54
C GLN A 536 16.45 12.08 15.52
N SER A 537 16.49 10.93 16.18
CA SER A 537 17.58 10.63 17.11
C SER A 537 18.89 10.34 16.37
N PRO A 538 20.06 10.50 17.02
CA PRO A 538 21.36 10.12 16.44
C PRO A 538 21.42 8.66 15.96
N GLN A 539 20.68 7.75 16.60
CA GLN A 539 20.57 6.34 16.19
C GLN A 539 19.76 6.15 14.91
N GLN A 540 18.80 7.03 14.63
CA GLN A 540 18.00 7.03 13.39
C GLN A 540 18.78 7.65 12.23
N MET A 541 19.47 8.77 12.47
CA MET A 541 20.36 9.40 11.48
C MET A 541 21.57 8.53 11.12
N ASN A 542 21.99 7.63 12.03
CA ASN A 542 23.04 6.62 11.83
C ASN A 542 24.36 7.22 11.30
N THR A 543 24.73 8.41 11.79
CA THR A 543 25.96 9.09 11.40
C THR A 543 27.20 8.25 11.70
N ARG A 544 28.01 7.97 10.69
CA ARG A 544 29.22 7.16 10.79
C ARG A 544 30.46 8.03 10.79
N PHE A 545 31.34 7.79 11.74
CA PHE A 545 32.67 8.38 11.78
C PHE A 545 33.67 7.34 11.29
N LEU A 546 34.13 7.50 10.05
CA LEU A 546 35.11 6.62 9.42
C LEU A 546 36.52 7.11 9.68
N LEU A 547 37.27 6.43 10.56
CA LEU A 547 38.66 6.73 10.82
C LEU A 547 39.58 6.12 9.75
N TYR A 548 40.38 6.97 9.14
CA TYR A 548 41.54 6.62 8.34
C TYR A 548 42.83 7.17 8.99
N SER A 549 43.91 6.42 8.81
CA SER A 549 45.28 6.80 9.15
C SER A 549 46.24 6.18 8.14
N ARG A 550 47.54 6.49 8.18
CA ARG A 550 48.54 5.80 7.35
C ARG A 550 48.63 4.28 7.59
N GLN A 551 48.13 3.79 8.73
CA GLN A 551 48.07 2.35 9.04
C GLN A 551 46.85 1.67 8.40
N ASN A 552 45.84 2.43 7.95
CA ASN A 552 44.64 1.92 7.30
C ASN A 552 44.11 2.88 6.21
N PRO A 553 44.92 3.22 5.18
CA PRO A 553 44.57 4.28 4.22
C PRO A 553 43.39 3.92 3.31
N SER A 554 43.19 2.61 3.05
CA SER A 554 42.18 2.10 2.12
C SER A 554 40.91 1.57 2.78
N MET A 555 40.95 1.28 4.09
CA MET A 555 39.84 0.65 4.81
C MET A 555 39.62 1.37 6.14
N ALA A 556 38.47 2.03 6.29
CA ALA A 556 38.14 2.77 7.50
C ALA A 556 37.88 1.84 8.69
N GLN A 557 38.25 2.31 9.88
CA GLN A 557 37.71 1.78 11.13
C GLN A 557 36.49 2.63 11.51
N VAL A 558 35.33 2.00 11.64
CA VAL A 558 34.08 2.70 12.00
C VAL A 558 34.06 2.93 13.50
N LEU A 559 34.00 4.19 13.93
CA LEU A 559 33.74 4.50 15.35
C LEU A 559 32.25 4.48 15.66
N THR A 560 31.91 4.02 16.86
CA THR A 560 30.53 3.96 17.34
C THR A 560 30.30 5.10 18.34
N GLN A 561 29.31 5.96 18.06
CA GLN A 561 28.96 7.08 18.93
C GLN A 561 28.63 6.58 20.35
N GLY A 562 29.15 7.27 21.37
CA GLY A 562 28.97 6.90 22.78
C GLY A 562 29.82 5.71 23.27
N ASN A 563 30.60 5.05 22.39
CA ASN A 563 31.44 3.92 22.77
C ASN A 563 32.94 4.29 22.70
N SER A 564 33.50 4.76 23.82
CA SER A 564 34.92 5.12 23.94
C SER A 564 35.89 3.97 23.64
N ARG A 565 35.46 2.70 23.82
CA ARG A 565 36.26 1.53 23.42
C ARG A 565 36.42 1.39 21.91
N SER A 566 35.54 1.97 21.10
CA SER A 566 35.73 1.97 19.63
C SER A 566 36.93 2.83 19.21
N ILE A 567 37.20 3.93 19.93
CA ILE A 567 38.42 4.75 19.73
C ILE A 567 39.65 3.97 20.19
N GLY A 568 39.62 3.41 21.41
CA GLY A 568 40.76 2.67 21.97
C GLY A 568 41.16 1.39 21.20
N ASN A 569 40.22 0.82 20.44
CA ASN A 569 40.46 -0.33 19.56
C ASN A 569 40.76 0.06 18.09
N SER A 570 40.95 1.35 17.81
CA SER A 570 41.23 1.88 16.48
C SER A 570 42.67 2.41 16.38
N ASN A 571 43.09 2.78 15.18
CA ASN A 571 44.41 3.37 14.89
C ASN A 571 44.48 4.86 15.28
N PHE A 572 43.52 5.36 16.07
CA PHE A 572 43.47 6.75 16.55
C PHE A 572 44.61 7.01 17.52
N VAL A 573 45.33 8.11 17.32
CA VAL A 573 46.39 8.56 18.23
C VAL A 573 46.05 9.95 18.73
N SER A 574 45.80 10.09 20.04
CA SER A 574 45.31 11.34 20.65
C SER A 574 46.25 12.54 20.51
N THR A 575 47.55 12.30 20.28
CA THR A 575 48.57 13.34 20.06
C THR A 575 48.72 13.76 18.59
N ARG A 576 47.91 13.20 17.67
CA ARG A 576 47.89 13.59 16.25
C ARG A 576 46.77 14.58 15.98
N ILE A 577 47.08 15.59 15.17
CA ILE A 577 46.10 16.55 14.64
C ILE A 577 44.98 15.78 13.93
N THR A 578 43.74 16.15 14.24
CA THR A 578 42.55 15.45 13.76
C THR A 578 41.82 16.27 12.70
N LYS A 579 41.53 15.63 11.56
CA LYS A 579 40.87 16.22 10.39
C LYS A 579 39.50 15.60 10.21
N PHE A 580 38.45 16.42 10.12
CA PHE A 580 37.11 15.97 9.75
C PHE A 580 36.77 16.44 8.34
N ILE A 581 36.28 15.54 7.49
CA ILE A 581 35.80 15.81 6.13
C ILE A 581 34.31 15.50 6.09
N VAL A 582 33.48 16.49 5.75
CA VAL A 582 32.01 16.39 5.76
C VAL A 582 31.43 16.69 4.37
N HIS A 583 30.59 15.81 3.86
CA HIS A 583 29.92 15.97 2.56
C HIS A 583 28.64 16.81 2.63
N GLY A 584 28.12 17.20 1.46
CA GLY A 584 26.94 18.06 1.33
C GLY A 584 25.61 17.31 1.40
N PHE A 585 24.58 18.01 0.93
CA PHE A 585 23.20 17.56 0.79
C PHE A 585 23.09 16.46 -0.27
N THR A 586 22.31 15.40 -0.02
CA THR A 586 22.15 14.19 -0.88
C THR A 586 23.40 13.35 -1.21
N ASP A 587 24.60 13.87 -0.96
CA ASP A 587 25.88 13.16 -1.09
C ASP A 587 25.99 11.91 -0.17
N ASN A 588 26.95 11.03 -0.45
CA ASN A 588 27.45 10.07 0.55
C ASN A 588 28.88 9.62 0.23
N GLN A 589 29.56 9.09 1.26
CA GLN A 589 30.97 8.68 1.20
C GLN A 589 31.37 7.69 0.09
N LEU A 590 30.42 6.91 -0.46
CA LEU A 590 30.72 5.87 -1.45
C LEU A 590 30.80 6.40 -2.89
N PHE A 591 30.20 7.55 -3.18
CA PHE A 591 30.13 8.11 -4.54
C PHE A 591 30.84 9.47 -4.69
N VAL A 592 31.19 10.13 -3.59
CA VAL A 592 31.85 11.45 -3.62
C VAL A 592 33.36 11.31 -3.77
N LYS A 593 33.83 11.41 -5.01
CA LYS A 593 35.25 11.26 -5.40
C LYS A 593 36.20 12.21 -4.66
N TRP A 594 35.78 13.46 -4.41
CA TRP A 594 36.65 14.48 -3.80
C TRP A 594 36.99 14.17 -2.34
N MET A 595 36.10 13.54 -1.58
CA MET A 595 36.36 13.18 -0.17
C MET A 595 37.50 12.16 -0.07
N ASN A 596 37.46 11.13 -0.91
CA ASN A 596 38.49 10.10 -0.95
C ASN A 596 39.83 10.70 -1.37
N GLN A 597 39.85 11.54 -2.40
CA GLN A 597 41.04 12.29 -2.83
C GLN A 597 41.58 13.19 -1.71
N MET A 598 40.74 13.95 -1.01
CA MET A 598 41.16 14.83 0.09
C MET A 598 41.70 14.05 1.29
N LYS A 599 41.06 12.93 1.64
CA LYS A 599 41.54 11.97 2.65
C LYS A 599 42.93 11.44 2.25
N ASP A 600 43.11 11.00 0.99
CA ASP A 600 44.42 10.54 0.50
C ASP A 600 45.48 11.65 0.55
N GLN A 601 45.14 12.90 0.18
CA GLN A 601 46.08 14.02 0.28
C GLN A 601 46.48 14.33 1.73
N PHE A 602 45.56 14.28 2.70
CA PHE A 602 45.91 14.43 4.11
C PHE A 602 46.84 13.32 4.58
N LEU A 603 46.51 12.05 4.29
CA LEU A 603 47.34 10.91 4.68
C LEU A 603 48.72 10.92 4.01
N ASN A 604 48.84 11.46 2.80
CA ASN A 604 50.14 11.69 2.16
C ASN A 604 50.91 12.82 2.87
N ALA A 605 50.27 13.94 3.16
CA ALA A 605 50.90 15.13 3.74
C ALA A 605 51.41 14.93 5.18
N GLY A 606 50.80 14.05 5.98
CA GLY A 606 51.24 13.84 7.37
C GLY A 606 50.56 12.69 8.11
N ASP A 607 51.05 12.47 9.33
CA ASP A 607 50.51 11.52 10.29
C ASP A 607 49.30 12.15 11.01
N TYR A 608 48.12 12.10 10.37
CA TYR A 608 46.87 12.62 10.91
C TYR A 608 45.87 11.51 11.29
N ASN A 609 44.95 11.84 12.21
CA ASN A 609 43.68 11.12 12.31
C ASN A 609 42.72 11.75 11.29
N VAL A 610 42.29 11.04 10.25
CA VAL A 610 41.38 11.58 9.23
C VAL A 610 40.02 10.90 9.36
N PHE A 611 39.03 11.66 9.81
CA PHE A 611 37.64 11.26 9.87
C PHE A 611 36.90 11.70 8.60
N VAL A 612 36.35 10.72 7.88
CA VAL A 612 35.25 10.98 6.94
C VAL A 612 33.94 10.85 7.73
N VAL A 613 33.16 11.92 7.76
CA VAL A 613 31.84 11.93 8.41
C VAL A 613 30.79 11.63 7.36
N ASP A 614 30.15 10.47 7.49
CA ASP A 614 29.06 10.04 6.64
C ASP A 614 27.75 10.15 7.40
N TRP A 615 27.02 11.20 7.06
CA TRP A 615 25.74 11.55 7.65
C TRP A 615 24.59 11.29 6.66
N SER A 616 24.78 10.36 5.71
CA SER A 616 23.81 10.08 4.64
C SER A 616 22.43 9.57 5.12
N GLY A 617 22.31 9.15 6.37
CA GLY A 617 21.01 8.85 6.99
C GLY A 617 20.25 10.10 7.49
N GLY A 618 20.95 11.23 7.64
CA GLY A 618 20.39 12.53 8.03
C GLY A 618 20.53 13.63 6.97
N ASN A 619 21.26 13.44 5.87
CA ASN A 619 21.49 14.50 4.86
C ASN A 619 20.37 14.69 3.83
N GLY A 620 19.21 14.11 4.10
CA GLY A 620 17.95 14.42 3.43
C GLY A 620 17.18 15.52 4.18
N TRP A 621 16.11 16.00 3.56
CA TRP A 621 15.24 16.97 4.20
C TRP A 621 14.46 16.30 5.36
N PRO A 622 14.43 16.85 6.60
CA PRO A 622 15.11 18.06 7.09
C PRO A 622 15.87 17.87 8.43
N TYR A 623 17.14 18.28 8.51
CA TYR A 623 18.03 17.87 9.62
C TYR A 623 19.10 18.85 10.09
N GLU A 624 19.38 18.79 11.40
CA GLU A 624 20.50 19.47 12.07
C GLU A 624 21.14 18.62 13.20
N GLN A 625 22.48 18.72 13.26
CA GLN A 625 23.41 18.48 14.39
C GLN A 625 23.77 17.06 14.91
N SER A 626 25.07 16.86 15.20
CA SER A 626 25.64 15.71 15.94
C SER A 626 26.97 16.05 16.64
N THR A 627 27.41 15.20 17.59
CA THR A 627 28.43 15.48 18.63
C THR A 627 29.81 14.81 18.32
N SER A 628 30.91 14.83 19.12
CA SER A 628 31.22 15.25 20.51
C SER A 628 32.75 15.21 20.81
N GLY A 629 33.25 16.05 21.74
CA GLY A 629 34.26 15.64 22.76
C GLY A 629 35.70 15.31 22.34
N LEU A 630 36.46 16.29 21.84
CA LEU A 630 37.93 16.22 21.64
C LEU A 630 38.60 17.44 22.31
N ASP A 631 39.94 17.47 22.41
CA ASP A 631 40.64 18.76 22.59
C ASP A 631 40.48 19.54 21.28
N LEU A 632 39.73 20.62 21.35
CA LEU A 632 39.18 21.28 20.17
C LEU A 632 40.23 22.11 19.43
N ASN A 633 41.36 22.44 20.06
CA ASN A 633 42.46 23.19 19.46
C ASN A 633 43.16 22.41 18.33
N ASP A 634 43.22 21.07 18.42
CA ASP A 634 43.84 20.19 17.43
C ASP A 634 42.84 19.64 16.38
N VAL A 635 41.62 20.18 16.36
CA VAL A 635 40.55 19.81 15.42
C VAL A 635 40.50 20.78 14.25
N HIS A 636 40.53 20.23 13.04
CA HIS A 636 40.25 20.97 11.80
C HIS A 636 39.07 20.34 11.06
N ILE A 637 37.99 21.09 10.90
CA ILE A 637 36.81 20.68 10.11
C ILE A 637 36.91 21.26 8.70
N VAL A 638 36.73 20.41 7.69
CA VAL A 638 36.58 20.79 6.29
C VAL A 638 35.23 20.31 5.77
N GLY A 639 34.43 21.24 5.24
CA GLY A 639 33.09 20.96 4.74
C GLY A 639 32.84 21.57 3.36
N HIS A 640 32.08 20.86 2.53
CA HIS A 640 31.67 21.31 1.20
C HIS A 640 30.16 21.54 1.14
N SER A 641 29.70 22.61 0.47
CA SER A 641 28.27 22.92 0.33
C SER A 641 27.59 22.99 1.71
N LEU A 642 26.52 22.23 1.94
CA LEU A 642 25.86 22.14 3.25
C LEU A 642 26.82 21.68 4.38
N GLY A 643 27.83 20.87 4.06
CA GLY A 643 28.89 20.47 5.00
C GLY A 643 29.74 21.64 5.51
N ALA A 644 29.87 22.72 4.72
CA ALA A 644 30.55 23.94 5.17
C ALA A 644 29.78 24.64 6.31
N HIS A 645 28.45 24.70 6.18
CA HIS A 645 27.56 25.24 7.22
C HIS A 645 27.55 24.38 8.49
N ILE A 646 27.61 23.04 8.36
CA ILE A 646 27.79 22.14 9.51
C ILE A 646 29.10 22.45 10.27
N GLY A 647 30.19 22.73 9.54
CA GLY A 647 31.45 23.19 10.14
C GLY A 647 31.31 24.52 10.89
N GLY A 648 30.61 25.49 10.30
CA GLY A 648 30.32 26.79 10.92
C GLY A 648 29.49 26.66 12.22
N TYR A 649 28.38 25.93 12.18
CA TYR A 649 27.55 25.67 13.36
C TYR A 649 28.31 24.91 14.45
N ALA A 650 29.17 23.94 14.11
CA ALA A 650 30.03 23.30 15.09
C ALA A 650 30.96 24.30 15.80
N GLY A 651 31.51 25.28 15.06
CA GLY A 651 32.30 26.38 15.64
C GLY A 651 31.51 27.28 16.58
N GLN A 652 30.28 27.64 16.20
CA GLN A 652 29.39 28.47 17.00
C GLN A 652 28.95 27.74 18.28
N THR A 653 28.47 26.49 18.17
CA THR A 653 28.02 25.67 19.30
C THR A 653 29.16 25.37 20.29
N LEU A 654 30.38 25.20 19.78
CA LEU A 654 31.58 25.03 20.60
C LEU A 654 32.23 26.39 20.98
N ASN A 655 31.51 27.50 20.83
CA ASN A 655 31.90 28.85 21.25
C ASN A 655 33.33 29.26 20.84
N GLY A 656 33.71 28.97 19.60
CA GLY A 656 35.02 29.33 19.03
C GLY A 656 36.19 28.45 19.49
N GLN A 657 35.95 27.33 20.19
CA GLN A 657 37.02 26.47 20.71
C GLN A 657 37.68 25.57 19.65
N LEU A 658 37.14 25.49 18.42
CA LEU A 658 37.72 24.72 17.33
C LEU A 658 38.96 25.41 16.74
N GLY A 659 40.07 24.69 16.63
CA GLY A 659 41.34 25.22 16.12
C GLY A 659 41.29 25.69 14.66
N ARG A 660 40.45 25.07 13.80
CA ARG A 660 40.20 25.57 12.43
C ARG A 660 38.90 25.03 11.81
N ILE A 661 38.23 25.88 11.02
CA ILE A 661 37.19 25.48 10.06
C ILE A 661 37.63 25.88 8.64
N THR A 662 37.20 25.15 7.61
CA THR A 662 37.37 25.52 6.20
C THR A 662 36.12 25.12 5.42
N GLY A 663 35.37 26.12 4.96
CA GLY A 663 34.23 25.93 4.07
C GLY A 663 34.64 25.98 2.60
N LEU A 664 34.07 25.09 1.79
CA LEU A 664 34.26 25.01 0.34
C LEU A 664 32.88 25.13 -0.32
N ASP A 665 32.70 26.09 -1.23
CA ASP A 665 31.45 26.32 -1.97
C ASP A 665 30.17 26.30 -1.10
N PRO A 666 30.05 27.17 -0.06
CA PRO A 666 28.89 27.15 0.82
C PRO A 666 27.60 27.48 0.06
N SER A 667 26.57 26.64 0.24
CA SER A 667 25.27 26.74 -0.42
C SER A 667 24.52 28.04 -0.11
N GLY A 668 24.55 29.02 -1.01
CA GLY A 668 23.89 30.32 -0.87
C GLY A 668 22.35 30.31 -0.79
N PRO A 669 21.61 29.62 -1.68
CA PRO A 669 20.16 29.83 -1.84
C PRO A 669 19.29 29.62 -0.59
N ASP A 670 19.65 28.69 0.29
CA ASP A 670 18.89 28.40 1.52
C ASP A 670 19.30 29.29 2.72
N PHE A 671 20.41 30.03 2.60
CA PHE A 671 20.96 30.89 3.66
C PHE A 671 20.82 32.39 3.36
N ASP A 672 20.33 32.79 2.18
CA ASP A 672 20.28 34.20 1.76
C ASP A 672 19.50 35.11 2.71
N GLY A 673 18.46 34.59 3.39
CA GLY A 673 17.66 35.35 4.37
C GLY A 673 18.15 35.35 5.84
N LEU A 674 19.22 34.62 6.18
CA LEU A 674 19.65 34.45 7.58
C LEU A 674 20.63 35.54 8.07
N PRO A 675 20.75 35.79 9.39
CA PRO A 675 21.71 36.74 9.94
C PRO A 675 23.17 36.36 9.63
N SER A 676 24.08 37.34 9.55
CA SER A 676 25.50 37.11 9.25
C SER A 676 26.17 36.09 10.18
N SER A 677 25.72 35.99 11.43
CA SER A 677 26.21 35.02 12.43
C SER A 677 25.84 33.55 12.15
N ALA A 678 24.94 33.29 11.20
CA ALA A 678 24.54 31.95 10.75
C ALA A 678 25.09 31.60 9.36
N LYS A 679 25.92 32.48 8.77
CA LYS A 679 26.64 32.26 7.52
C LYS A 679 28.14 32.18 7.84
N LEU A 680 28.91 31.52 6.98
CA LEU A 680 30.37 31.71 6.97
C LEU A 680 30.66 33.10 6.38
N ASP A 681 31.60 33.84 6.99
CA ASP A 681 31.97 35.16 6.48
C ASP A 681 32.79 34.97 5.17
N PRO A 682 32.59 35.81 4.13
CA PRO A 682 33.41 35.75 2.92
C PRO A 682 34.92 35.85 3.16
N THR A 683 35.35 36.41 4.30
CA THR A 683 36.75 36.52 4.72
C THR A 683 37.28 35.28 5.46
N ASP A 684 36.41 34.36 5.92
CA ASP A 684 36.80 33.05 6.45
C ASP A 684 37.45 32.17 5.35
N VAL A 685 37.11 32.44 4.09
CA VAL A 685 37.71 31.80 2.91
C VAL A 685 38.96 32.57 2.45
N LYS A 686 40.08 32.37 3.15
CA LYS A 686 41.41 32.61 2.59
C LYS A 686 42.00 31.31 2.02
N LEU A 687 41.47 30.90 0.86
CA LEU A 687 42.13 29.91 0.00
C LEU A 687 42.50 30.56 -1.35
N LEU A 688 43.78 30.92 -1.48
CA LEU A 688 44.38 31.28 -2.76
C LEU A 688 44.46 30.02 -3.64
N ILE A 689 43.55 29.87 -4.60
CA ILE A 689 43.72 28.93 -5.71
C ILE A 689 44.79 29.50 -6.65
N CYS A 690 46.05 29.16 -6.38
CA CYS A 690 47.17 29.56 -7.24
C CYS A 690 47.29 28.63 -8.47
N LYS A 691 46.63 29.08 -9.54
CA LYS A 691 46.93 28.89 -10.98
C LYS A 691 46.73 27.50 -11.64
N CYS A 692 45.90 27.58 -12.69
CA CYS A 692 45.91 26.85 -13.97
C CYS A 692 45.66 25.34 -13.93
#